data_AF-M2RFW0-F1
#
_entry.id   AF-M2RFW0-F1
#
_cell.length_a   1.000
_cell.length_b   1.000
_cell.length_c   1.000
_cell.angle_alpha   90.00
_cell.angle_beta   90.00
_cell.angle_gamma   90.00
#
_symmetry.space_group_name_H-M   'P 1'
#
loop_
_entity.id
_entity.type
_entity.pdbx_description
1 polymer ?
#
loop_
_entity_poly.entity_id
_entity_poly.type
_entity_poly.pdbx_seq_one_letter_code
_entity_poly.pdbx_strand_id
1 'polypeptide(L)'
;MKRGDQKPIQKIKKISMVQSISTQPTDHSAVRIIDYSKNNEKKNDVKREEEKEMKEKRKEQSKRHEKEEIVNVIEKPKEVDMGITSFVRKGKSINGLTKHLVSDFQVREIGLDNSVADIIDRENVRGVTKITEEKTEEMFNKEEWINKMRLVIGAEVDEIAPKIFDEKVNLIEIKKPLNKKERTEFHMIVKELPNYDSTCDNGVLVLKKGAKKMRGGREKNSILKCVLRKSNIDTSDAILRISKALNLGKNAICFAGMKDKRGVTCQYITIPGVKQELIEENLKKSICNGITLSQFEHVDHMIKLGDLLGNEFRVIIREVDNVDEILKNCESIKEFGYINYFGLQRFGSCGTTHLIGKALLKEEYQEAADLMMKEGNDTFSVAQGKKYYKEQQYKLAYEVIPIKRNIEKALMQALYKQVKLGVSISNGMFKTAIDNAVVYKTKSLYLHAYQSYVWNQVVSKRFEKYGNVVLVGDLYETKQGTIDFVTEELLPSICLHQVIIPLPAHRVTMPKNEIKNFFDEVLSKDGFTLDTFPTRIYNVAITGDQRKIVIQPKGVEYQIVHYGNVGQDLLDERGYLRSDYQSGDRIGLWIKFQLEPSAYATMLFRELLKMPTDLDCQKQLTEEMKEKMEEEEH
;
A
#
# COMPACT_ATOMS: atom_id res chain seq x y z
N MET A 1 34.99 40.39 -23.62
CA MET A 1 36.27 40.22 -22.87
C MET A 1 36.05 39.23 -21.74
N LYS A 2 36.95 38.23 -21.62
CA LYS A 2 36.93 37.11 -20.66
C LYS A 2 37.51 37.50 -19.28
N ARG A 3 37.06 36.78 -18.25
CA ARG A 3 37.78 36.11 -17.11
C ARG A 3 36.67 35.69 -16.12
N GLY A 4 36.40 34.43 -15.75
CA GLY A 4 37.22 33.24 -15.42
C GLY A 4 36.97 32.91 -13.93
N ASP A 5 36.94 31.70 -13.38
CA ASP A 5 36.86 30.31 -13.85
C ASP A 5 36.43 29.47 -12.62
N GLN A 6 35.69 28.39 -12.82
CA GLN A 6 35.26 27.44 -11.78
C GLN A 6 36.41 26.50 -11.35
N LYS A 7 36.51 26.19 -10.05
CA LYS A 7 37.38 25.12 -9.51
C LYS A 7 36.61 23.79 -9.38
N PRO A 8 37.19 22.64 -9.78
CA PRO A 8 36.66 21.31 -9.50
C PRO A 8 37.28 20.66 -8.25
N ILE A 9 36.52 19.85 -7.52
CA ILE A 9 36.97 19.04 -6.37
C ILE A 9 37.37 17.64 -6.86
N GLN A 10 38.62 17.26 -6.62
CA GLN A 10 39.20 15.94 -6.92
C GLN A 10 39.07 14.95 -5.75
N LYS A 11 38.94 13.67 -6.13
CA LYS A 11 38.91 12.45 -5.29
C LYS A 11 40.26 12.22 -4.58
N ILE A 12 40.22 11.83 -3.29
CA ILE A 12 41.39 11.33 -2.55
C ILE A 12 41.30 9.80 -2.40
N LYS A 13 42.34 9.11 -2.88
CA LYS A 13 42.63 7.67 -2.69
C LYS A 13 43.34 7.46 -1.34
N LYS A 14 43.00 6.38 -0.62
CA LYS A 14 43.72 5.91 0.58
C LYS A 14 45.05 5.27 0.18
N ILE A 15 46.13 5.69 0.85
CA ILE A 15 47.50 5.17 0.76
C ILE A 15 47.74 4.21 1.94
N SER A 16 48.38 3.07 1.67
CA SER A 16 48.91 2.09 2.61
C SER A 16 50.26 2.54 3.18
N MET A 17 50.45 2.47 4.49
CA MET A 17 51.78 2.61 5.11
C MET A 17 52.29 1.24 5.58
N VAL A 18 53.49 0.90 5.11
CA VAL A 18 54.36 -0.14 5.65
C VAL A 18 55.58 0.59 6.21
N GLN A 19 55.87 0.42 7.50
CA GLN A 19 57.11 0.87 8.12
C GLN A 19 57.91 -0.35 8.57
N SER A 20 59.15 -0.41 8.08
CA SER A 20 60.20 -1.37 8.41
C SER A 20 60.94 -0.92 9.68
N ILE A 21 61.10 -1.82 10.66
CA ILE A 21 62.07 -1.65 11.75
C ILE A 21 62.90 -2.93 11.85
N SER A 22 64.21 -2.70 11.88
CA SER A 22 65.32 -3.65 12.04
C SER A 22 65.58 -3.93 13.53
N THR A 23 65.85 -5.19 13.89
CA THR A 23 66.68 -5.56 15.06
C THR A 23 67.21 -7.00 14.95
N GLN A 24 68.47 -7.17 15.37
CA GLN A 24 69.28 -8.40 15.41
C GLN A 24 68.85 -9.44 16.48
N PRO A 25 69.40 -10.68 16.48
CA PRO A 25 68.84 -11.84 17.19
C PRO A 25 69.59 -12.18 18.49
N THR A 26 68.86 -12.67 19.50
CA THR A 26 69.41 -13.49 20.59
C THR A 26 68.39 -14.54 21.08
N ASP A 27 68.94 -15.62 21.63
CA ASP A 27 68.42 -16.97 21.77
C ASP A 27 67.60 -17.23 23.07
N HIS A 28 66.82 -18.31 23.02
CA HIS A 28 66.18 -19.08 24.12
C HIS A 28 65.04 -18.47 24.97
N SER A 29 63.82 -18.99 24.78
CA SER A 29 63.06 -19.81 25.77
C SER A 29 61.59 -20.04 25.36
N ALA A 30 61.03 -21.17 25.79
CA ALA A 30 59.87 -21.87 25.22
C ALA A 30 58.53 -21.10 25.19
N VAL A 31 57.86 -21.08 24.04
CA VAL A 31 56.46 -20.63 23.87
C VAL A 31 55.52 -21.84 23.89
N ARG A 32 54.68 -21.93 24.93
CA ARG A 32 53.41 -22.67 24.87
C ARG A 32 52.44 -21.88 23.98
N ILE A 33 52.13 -22.40 22.79
CA ILE A 33 51.09 -21.84 21.93
C ILE A 33 49.73 -22.27 22.51
N ILE A 34 49.00 -21.32 23.10
CA ILE A 34 47.56 -21.46 23.34
C ILE A 34 46.87 -21.11 22.01
N ASP A 35 46.22 -22.11 21.42
CA ASP A 35 45.50 -21.99 20.15
C ASP A 35 44.18 -21.23 20.35
N TYR A 36 44.17 -19.94 20.00
CA TYR A 36 43.01 -19.05 20.08
C TYR A 36 41.97 -19.26 18.95
N SER A 37 42.17 -20.22 18.05
CA SER A 37 41.26 -20.43 16.90
C SER A 37 39.96 -21.17 17.26
N LYS A 38 39.95 -22.01 18.30
CA LYS A 38 38.78 -22.84 18.67
C LYS A 38 37.70 -22.14 19.52
N ASN A 39 37.98 -20.94 20.04
CA ASN A 39 37.03 -20.20 20.89
C ASN A 39 36.11 -19.23 20.11
N ASN A 40 36.45 -18.88 18.87
CA ASN A 40 35.62 -17.98 18.05
C ASN A 40 34.56 -18.70 17.20
N GLU A 41 34.78 -19.96 16.80
CA GLU A 41 33.77 -20.75 16.09
C GLU A 41 32.62 -21.16 17.03
N LYS A 42 32.93 -21.65 18.24
CA LYS A 42 31.91 -21.97 19.25
C LYS A 42 31.05 -20.76 19.65
N LYS A 43 31.63 -19.55 19.76
CA LYS A 43 30.87 -18.32 20.05
C LYS A 43 29.94 -17.88 18.91
N ASN A 44 30.32 -18.17 17.67
CA ASN A 44 29.51 -17.83 16.49
C ASN A 44 28.40 -18.85 16.24
N ASP A 45 28.62 -20.12 16.56
CA ASP A 45 27.59 -21.15 16.46
C ASP A 45 26.54 -21.02 17.56
N VAL A 46 26.94 -20.73 18.80
CA VAL A 46 25.99 -20.40 19.89
C VAL A 46 25.13 -19.18 19.54
N LYS A 47 25.72 -18.11 18.98
CA LYS A 47 24.94 -16.95 18.51
C LYS A 47 23.96 -17.30 17.38
N ARG A 48 24.32 -18.21 16.47
CA ARG A 48 23.45 -18.65 15.37
C ARG A 48 22.32 -19.55 15.86
N GLU A 49 22.58 -20.39 16.84
CA GLU A 49 21.56 -21.22 17.50
C GLU A 49 20.60 -20.37 18.33
N GLU A 50 21.11 -19.42 19.13
CA GLU A 50 20.29 -18.44 19.85
C GLU A 50 19.41 -17.62 18.89
N GLU A 51 19.93 -17.18 17.75
CA GLU A 51 19.14 -16.47 16.73
C GLU A 51 18.07 -17.35 16.07
N LYS A 52 18.35 -18.65 15.86
CA LYS A 52 17.36 -19.61 15.32
C LYS A 52 16.26 -19.90 16.33
N GLU A 53 16.62 -20.15 17.59
CA GLU A 53 15.68 -20.41 18.67
C GLU A 53 14.80 -19.19 18.95
N MET A 54 15.37 -17.97 18.91
CA MET A 54 14.60 -16.73 19.03
C MET A 54 13.66 -16.53 17.84
N LYS A 55 14.05 -16.94 16.62
CA LYS A 55 13.17 -16.91 15.44
C LYS A 55 12.03 -17.92 15.54
N GLU A 56 12.27 -19.10 16.08
CA GLU A 56 11.25 -20.13 16.30
C GLU A 56 10.27 -19.73 17.40
N LYS A 57 10.75 -19.25 18.55
CA LYS A 57 9.90 -18.68 19.62
C LYS A 57 9.04 -17.52 19.11
N ARG A 58 9.59 -16.64 18.27
CA ARG A 58 8.82 -15.56 17.61
C ARG A 58 7.74 -16.09 16.66
N LYS A 59 8.01 -17.18 15.94
CA LYS A 59 7.02 -17.83 15.05
C LYS A 59 5.91 -18.50 15.84
N GLU A 60 6.22 -19.20 16.92
CA GLU A 60 5.22 -19.83 17.79
C GLU A 60 4.34 -18.80 18.51
N GLN A 61 4.96 -17.74 19.06
CA GLN A 61 4.23 -16.64 19.68
C GLN A 61 3.32 -15.95 18.65
N SER A 62 3.81 -15.70 17.43
CA SER A 62 3.01 -15.13 16.35
C SER A 62 1.82 -16.00 15.95
N LYS A 63 1.94 -17.34 16.00
CA LYS A 63 0.84 -18.28 15.70
C LYS A 63 -0.21 -18.33 16.82
N ARG A 64 0.20 -18.23 18.09
CA ARG A 64 -0.75 -18.19 19.23
C ARG A 64 -1.63 -16.94 19.21
N HIS A 65 -1.06 -15.80 18.82
CA HIS A 65 -1.78 -14.51 18.78
C HIS A 65 -2.65 -14.35 17.52
N GLU A 66 -2.59 -15.27 16.55
CA GLU A 66 -3.39 -15.20 15.31
C GLU A 66 -4.86 -15.58 15.49
N LYS A 67 -5.25 -16.08 16.66
CA LYS A 67 -6.61 -16.53 16.97
C LYS A 67 -7.27 -15.79 18.15
N GLU A 68 -6.65 -14.72 18.64
CA GLU A 68 -7.25 -13.97 19.75
C GLU A 68 -8.47 -13.17 19.27
N GLU A 69 -9.59 -13.35 19.96
CA GLU A 69 -10.78 -12.53 19.78
C GLU A 69 -10.55 -11.11 20.32
N ILE A 70 -11.30 -10.17 19.76
CA ILE A 70 -11.30 -8.77 20.19
C ILE A 70 -12.05 -8.70 21.52
N VAL A 71 -11.39 -8.22 22.58
CA VAL A 71 -11.97 -8.16 23.93
C VAL A 71 -12.47 -6.76 24.30
N ASN A 72 -11.91 -5.73 23.68
CA ASN A 72 -12.35 -4.35 23.85
C ASN A 72 -12.96 -3.87 22.54
N VAL A 73 -14.17 -3.33 22.59
CA VAL A 73 -14.83 -2.66 21.47
C VAL A 73 -15.07 -1.22 21.87
N ILE A 74 -14.48 -0.29 21.13
CA ILE A 74 -14.74 1.13 21.32
C ILE A 74 -15.74 1.63 20.27
N GLU A 75 -16.53 2.62 20.64
CA GLU A 75 -17.32 3.39 19.68
C GLU A 75 -16.38 4.00 18.64
N LYS A 76 -16.74 3.91 17.36
CA LYS A 76 -15.90 4.46 16.29
C LYS A 76 -16.05 5.98 16.21
N PRO A 77 -15.02 6.68 15.70
CA PRO A 77 -15.12 8.12 15.48
C PRO A 77 -16.25 8.45 14.51
N LYS A 78 -17.03 9.48 14.83
CA LYS A 78 -18.08 10.00 13.96
C LYS A 78 -17.52 11.13 13.09
N GLU A 79 -18.17 11.36 11.95
CA GLU A 79 -17.79 12.44 11.03
C GLU A 79 -17.81 13.83 11.70
N VAL A 80 -18.80 14.06 12.57
CA VAL A 80 -18.96 15.31 13.32
C VAL A 80 -17.77 15.60 14.25
N ASP A 81 -17.19 14.56 14.85
CA ASP A 81 -16.02 14.69 15.73
C ASP A 81 -14.79 15.20 14.97
N MET A 82 -14.75 14.96 13.65
CA MET A 82 -13.66 15.35 12.76
C MET A 82 -13.98 16.63 11.96
N GLY A 83 -15.02 17.37 12.36
CA GLY A 83 -15.42 18.62 11.73
C GLY A 83 -16.04 18.45 10.34
N ILE A 84 -16.64 17.29 10.04
CA ILE A 84 -17.30 17.00 8.76
C ILE A 84 -18.81 17.15 8.94
N THR A 85 -19.36 18.33 8.63
CA THR A 85 -20.75 18.66 9.02
C THR A 85 -21.62 19.19 7.89
N SER A 86 -21.05 19.92 6.93
CA SER A 86 -21.83 20.60 5.89
C SER A 86 -21.99 19.76 4.62
N PHE A 87 -22.93 20.15 3.75
CA PHE A 87 -23.16 19.57 2.43
C PHE A 87 -23.25 20.70 1.40
N VAL A 88 -22.93 20.43 0.13
CA VAL A 88 -23.13 21.39 -0.95
C VAL A 88 -24.63 21.57 -1.19
N ARG A 89 -25.36 20.47 -1.40
CA ARG A 89 -26.82 20.50 -1.47
C ARG A 89 -27.43 20.05 -0.16
N LYS A 90 -28.31 20.88 0.41
CA LYS A 90 -29.21 20.46 1.49
C LYS A 90 -30.30 19.55 0.91
N GLY A 91 -30.57 18.43 1.54
CA GLY A 91 -31.50 17.42 1.07
C GLY A 91 -31.89 16.45 2.18
N LYS A 92 -32.77 15.51 1.86
CA LYS A 92 -33.14 14.44 2.80
C LYS A 92 -32.07 13.34 2.79
N SER A 93 -31.87 12.71 3.95
CA SER A 93 -31.08 11.48 4.04
C SER A 93 -31.75 10.35 3.27
N ILE A 94 -30.91 9.56 2.61
CA ILE A 94 -31.29 8.43 1.77
C ILE A 94 -30.53 7.23 2.30
N ASN A 95 -31.22 6.11 2.52
CA ASN A 95 -30.53 4.87 2.84
C ASN A 95 -29.80 4.35 1.61
N GLY A 96 -28.58 3.88 1.82
CA GLY A 96 -27.76 3.35 0.75
C GLY A 96 -26.59 2.56 1.31
N LEU A 97 -26.52 1.29 0.91
CA LEU A 97 -25.42 0.42 1.27
C LEU A 97 -24.27 0.58 0.28
N THR A 98 -23.13 1.00 0.79
CA THR A 98 -21.89 1.09 0.01
C THR A 98 -20.97 -0.08 0.33
N LYS A 99 -20.24 -0.56 -0.68
CA LYS A 99 -19.25 -1.65 -0.54
C LYS A 99 -19.86 -2.94 0.04
N HIS A 100 -21.17 -3.21 -0.14
CA HIS A 100 -21.81 -4.39 0.42
C HIS A 100 -21.08 -5.66 -0.03
N LEU A 101 -20.98 -5.87 -1.34
CA LEU A 101 -20.08 -6.83 -1.96
C LEU A 101 -18.74 -6.18 -2.33
N VAL A 102 -17.69 -7.00 -2.48
CA VAL A 102 -16.38 -6.53 -2.95
C VAL A 102 -16.46 -6.00 -4.40
N SER A 103 -17.32 -6.61 -5.22
CA SER A 103 -17.58 -6.25 -6.62
C SER A 103 -18.29 -4.91 -6.78
N ASP A 104 -19.07 -4.47 -5.78
CA ASP A 104 -19.83 -3.20 -5.80
C ASP A 104 -18.93 -1.96 -5.84
N PHE A 105 -17.65 -2.10 -5.50
CA PHE A 105 -16.73 -0.99 -5.40
C PHE A 105 -15.51 -1.23 -6.28
N GLN A 106 -15.55 -0.69 -7.49
CA GLN A 106 -14.47 -0.84 -8.46
C GLN A 106 -13.73 0.47 -8.69
N VAL A 107 -12.40 0.40 -8.72
CA VAL A 107 -11.52 1.57 -8.89
C VAL A 107 -10.50 1.31 -9.99
N ARG A 108 -10.36 2.24 -10.93
CA ARG A 108 -9.37 2.21 -12.00
C ARG A 108 -8.46 3.43 -11.89
N GLU A 109 -7.15 3.21 -11.86
CA GLU A 109 -6.19 4.32 -11.89
C GLU A 109 -6.18 5.01 -13.25
N ILE A 110 -6.08 6.35 -13.24
CA ILE A 110 -5.91 7.16 -14.45
C ILE A 110 -4.43 7.57 -14.54
N GLY A 111 -3.75 7.08 -15.57
CA GLY A 111 -2.35 7.38 -15.86
C GLY A 111 -2.12 8.84 -16.29
N LEU A 112 -0.86 9.27 -16.33
CA LEU A 112 -0.46 10.62 -16.74
C LEU A 112 -0.79 10.96 -18.20
N ASP A 113 -1.01 9.93 -19.02
CA ASP A 113 -1.46 10.01 -20.41
C ASP A 113 -2.99 9.96 -20.56
N ASN A 114 -3.74 10.07 -19.46
CA ASN A 114 -5.19 9.86 -19.37
C ASN A 114 -5.65 8.42 -19.69
N SER A 115 -4.73 7.45 -19.81
CA SER A 115 -5.13 6.04 -19.94
C SER A 115 -5.75 5.52 -18.64
N VAL A 116 -6.79 4.71 -18.76
CA VAL A 116 -7.44 4.07 -17.61
C VAL A 116 -6.88 2.65 -17.46
N ALA A 117 -6.28 2.36 -16.30
CA ALA A 117 -5.77 1.03 -15.98
C ALA A 117 -6.95 0.06 -15.82
N ASP A 118 -7.36 -0.61 -16.90
CA ASP A 118 -8.47 -1.57 -16.89
C ASP A 118 -8.01 -2.99 -17.24
N ILE A 119 -8.89 -3.97 -17.15
CA ILE A 119 -8.67 -5.30 -17.72
C ILE A 119 -9.02 -5.29 -19.21
N ILE A 120 -8.23 -6.00 -20.03
CA ILE A 120 -8.56 -6.18 -21.44
C ILE A 120 -9.63 -7.29 -21.56
N ASP A 121 -10.64 -7.03 -22.39
CA ASP A 121 -11.64 -8.02 -22.76
C ASP A 121 -10.98 -9.18 -23.51
N ARG A 122 -11.05 -10.40 -22.96
CA ARG A 122 -10.46 -11.59 -23.61
C ARG A 122 -11.07 -11.85 -24.99
N GLU A 123 -12.25 -11.33 -25.28
CA GLU A 123 -12.90 -11.46 -26.58
C GLU A 123 -12.27 -10.55 -27.66
N ASN A 124 -11.76 -9.36 -27.29
CA ASN A 124 -11.18 -8.41 -28.25
C ASN A 124 -9.67 -8.62 -28.54
N VAL A 125 -8.99 -9.48 -27.79
CA VAL A 125 -7.56 -9.82 -28.05
C VAL A 125 -7.38 -10.77 -29.24
N ARG A 126 -8.47 -11.34 -29.78
CA ARG A 126 -8.39 -12.11 -31.04
C ARG A 126 -8.20 -11.24 -32.28
N GLY A 127 -8.36 -9.91 -32.17
CA GLY A 127 -8.44 -9.00 -33.33
C GLY A 127 -7.24 -8.08 -33.59
N VAL A 128 -6.30 -7.91 -32.66
CA VAL A 128 -5.22 -6.92 -32.83
C VAL A 128 -3.86 -7.53 -32.50
N THR A 129 -2.98 -7.49 -33.50
CA THR A 129 -1.57 -7.91 -33.50
C THR A 129 -1.29 -9.41 -33.33
N LYS A 130 -1.67 -10.18 -34.37
CA LYS A 130 -0.68 -11.08 -34.99
C LYS A 130 0.36 -10.20 -35.70
N ILE A 131 1.29 -9.61 -34.94
CA ILE A 131 2.62 -9.38 -35.50
C ILE A 131 3.25 -10.75 -35.45
N THR A 132 3.36 -11.33 -36.63
CA THR A 132 4.15 -12.50 -36.95
C THR A 132 5.60 -12.25 -36.55
N GLU A 133 5.93 -12.50 -35.28
CA GLU A 133 7.18 -13.16 -35.00
C GLU A 133 6.88 -14.65 -35.05
N GLU A 134 7.35 -15.29 -36.13
CA GLU A 134 7.58 -16.72 -36.18
C GLU A 134 8.57 -17.09 -35.06
N LYS A 135 8.09 -17.16 -33.82
CA LYS A 135 8.62 -18.13 -32.90
C LYS A 135 7.96 -19.44 -33.29
N THR A 136 8.64 -20.18 -34.15
CA THR A 136 8.60 -21.64 -34.09
C THR A 136 8.65 -22.01 -32.62
N GLU A 137 7.51 -22.37 -32.04
CA GLU A 137 7.50 -23.34 -30.96
C GLU A 137 8.15 -24.58 -31.57
N GLU A 138 9.47 -24.69 -31.45
CA GLU A 138 10.17 -25.93 -31.73
C GLU A 138 9.54 -26.97 -30.81
N MET A 139 8.57 -27.72 -31.36
CA MET A 139 8.09 -28.93 -30.76
C MET A 139 9.32 -29.77 -30.47
N PHE A 140 9.56 -30.03 -29.19
CA PHE A 140 10.69 -30.83 -28.73
C PHE A 140 10.75 -32.13 -29.55
N ASN A 141 11.79 -32.26 -30.39
CA ASN A 141 11.95 -33.41 -31.25
C ASN A 141 12.64 -34.55 -30.49
N LYS A 142 11.86 -35.59 -30.15
CA LYS A 142 12.33 -36.76 -29.38
C LYS A 142 13.51 -37.47 -30.07
N GLU A 143 13.47 -37.62 -31.40
CA GLU A 143 14.52 -38.33 -32.15
C GLU A 143 15.81 -37.52 -32.23
N GLU A 144 15.71 -36.22 -32.47
CA GLU A 144 16.88 -35.33 -32.50
C GLU A 144 17.55 -35.27 -31.14
N TRP A 145 16.77 -35.20 -30.07
CA TRP A 145 17.28 -35.21 -28.70
C TRP A 145 18.01 -36.52 -28.37
N ILE A 146 17.43 -37.66 -28.74
CA ILE A 146 18.06 -38.99 -28.57
C ILE A 146 19.39 -39.03 -29.33
N ASN A 147 19.44 -38.52 -30.55
CA ASN A 147 20.67 -38.48 -31.36
C ASN A 147 21.76 -37.60 -30.73
N LYS A 148 21.42 -36.39 -30.27
CA LYS A 148 22.35 -35.51 -29.54
C LYS A 148 22.87 -36.18 -28.28
N MET A 149 21.97 -36.78 -27.49
CA MET A 149 22.36 -37.46 -26.25
C MET A 149 23.24 -38.69 -26.54
N ARG A 150 23.00 -39.40 -27.65
CA ARG A 150 23.76 -40.60 -28.03
C ARG A 150 25.21 -40.26 -28.38
N LEU A 151 25.48 -39.06 -28.90
CA LEU A 151 26.84 -38.56 -29.11
C LEU A 151 27.61 -38.37 -27.79
N VAL A 152 26.92 -38.09 -26.68
CA VAL A 152 27.55 -37.79 -25.38
C VAL A 152 27.66 -39.03 -24.51
N ILE A 153 26.58 -39.79 -24.32
CA ILE A 153 26.56 -40.97 -23.43
C ILE A 153 26.55 -42.31 -24.17
N GLY A 154 26.55 -42.32 -25.51
CA GLY A 154 26.64 -43.54 -26.30
C GLY A 154 25.37 -44.41 -26.19
N ALA A 155 25.54 -45.73 -26.21
CA ALA A 155 24.45 -46.70 -26.14
C ALA A 155 23.61 -46.63 -24.83
N GLU A 156 24.11 -45.97 -23.78
CA GLU A 156 23.35 -45.78 -22.53
C GLU A 156 22.06 -44.97 -22.73
N VAL A 157 21.97 -44.14 -23.79
CA VAL A 157 20.72 -43.43 -24.13
C VAL A 157 19.57 -44.39 -24.37
N ASP A 158 19.83 -45.57 -24.92
CA ASP A 158 18.80 -46.53 -25.30
C ASP A 158 18.12 -47.14 -24.07
N GLU A 159 18.81 -47.16 -22.92
CA GLU A 159 18.22 -47.53 -21.63
C GLU A 159 17.55 -46.36 -20.90
N ILE A 160 18.02 -45.13 -21.15
CA ILE A 160 17.56 -43.92 -20.44
C ILE A 160 16.32 -43.31 -21.12
N ALA A 161 16.28 -43.30 -22.45
CA ALA A 161 15.19 -42.68 -23.20
C ALA A 161 13.82 -43.32 -22.89
N PRO A 162 13.66 -44.65 -22.82
CA PRO A 162 12.40 -45.26 -22.38
C PRO A 162 12.02 -44.87 -20.94
N LYS A 163 13.00 -44.79 -20.03
CA LYS A 163 12.78 -44.37 -18.64
C LYS A 163 12.29 -42.93 -18.51
N ILE A 164 12.71 -42.04 -19.41
CA ILE A 164 12.30 -40.63 -19.45
C ILE A 164 10.93 -40.46 -20.12
N PHE A 165 10.75 -41.01 -21.32
CA PHE A 165 9.61 -40.72 -22.17
C PHE A 165 8.42 -41.65 -21.94
N ASP A 166 8.67 -42.91 -21.63
CA ASP A 166 7.63 -43.95 -21.59
C ASP A 166 7.27 -44.30 -20.14
N GLU A 167 8.27 -44.59 -19.30
CA GLU A 167 8.07 -44.94 -17.87
C GLU A 167 8.00 -43.70 -16.95
N LYS A 168 8.51 -42.56 -17.42
CA LYS A 168 8.51 -41.26 -16.71
C LYS A 168 9.08 -41.31 -15.29
N VAL A 169 10.20 -42.01 -15.11
CA VAL A 169 10.88 -42.25 -13.84
C VAL A 169 11.35 -40.94 -13.19
N ASN A 170 11.23 -40.84 -11.85
CA ASN A 170 11.53 -39.62 -11.11
C ASN A 170 13.02 -39.31 -10.94
N LEU A 171 13.87 -40.34 -10.93
CA LEU A 171 15.31 -40.20 -10.73
C LEU A 171 16.05 -41.26 -11.54
N ILE A 172 17.01 -40.83 -12.37
CA ILE A 172 17.80 -41.72 -13.23
C ILE A 172 19.27 -41.41 -12.97
N GLU A 173 20.04 -42.43 -12.58
CA GLU A 173 21.47 -42.34 -12.36
C GLU A 173 22.23 -42.91 -13.56
N ILE A 174 23.23 -42.18 -14.02
CA ILE A 174 24.08 -42.53 -15.16
C ILE A 174 25.51 -42.63 -14.62
N LYS A 175 26.04 -43.86 -14.61
CA LYS A 175 27.33 -44.19 -14.00
C LYS A 175 28.52 -44.03 -14.96
N LYS A 176 28.29 -43.49 -16.16
CA LYS A 176 29.35 -43.26 -17.15
C LYS A 176 30.30 -42.14 -16.71
N PRO A 177 31.61 -42.39 -16.67
CA PRO A 177 32.58 -41.33 -16.42
C PRO A 177 32.66 -40.41 -17.65
N LEU A 178 32.24 -39.15 -17.49
CA LEU A 178 32.34 -38.11 -18.53
C LEU A 178 33.39 -37.07 -18.17
N ASN A 179 34.14 -36.60 -19.18
CA ASN A 179 35.06 -35.49 -18.99
C ASN A 179 34.32 -34.15 -18.78
N LYS A 180 35.02 -33.07 -18.44
CA LYS A 180 34.38 -31.76 -18.13
C LYS A 180 33.59 -31.19 -19.33
N LYS A 181 34.06 -31.41 -20.55
CA LYS A 181 33.43 -30.90 -21.78
C LYS A 181 32.13 -31.67 -22.07
N GLU A 182 32.21 -33.00 -22.05
CA GLU A 182 31.07 -33.92 -22.22
C GLU A 182 30.01 -33.73 -21.15
N ARG A 183 30.39 -33.53 -19.87
CA ARG A 183 29.43 -33.20 -18.80
C ARG A 183 28.69 -31.90 -19.07
N THR A 184 29.40 -30.90 -19.58
CA THR A 184 28.78 -29.61 -19.90
C THR A 184 27.78 -29.78 -21.03
N GLU A 185 28.14 -30.53 -22.07
CA GLU A 185 27.30 -30.84 -23.22
C GLU A 185 26.07 -31.68 -22.84
N PHE A 186 26.26 -32.71 -22.00
CA PHE A 186 25.18 -33.48 -21.37
C PHE A 186 24.17 -32.55 -20.67
N HIS A 187 24.64 -31.64 -19.81
CA HIS A 187 23.78 -30.69 -19.12
C HIS A 187 23.07 -29.73 -20.07
N MET A 188 23.66 -29.37 -21.22
CA MET A 188 22.98 -28.54 -22.23
C MET A 188 21.86 -29.31 -22.92
N ILE A 189 22.10 -30.55 -23.33
CA ILE A 189 21.11 -31.40 -24.00
C ILE A 189 19.94 -31.71 -23.04
N VAL A 190 20.21 -31.97 -21.76
CA VAL A 190 19.14 -32.18 -20.76
C VAL A 190 18.26 -30.94 -20.57
N LYS A 191 18.77 -29.72 -20.77
CA LYS A 191 17.93 -28.51 -20.67
C LYS A 191 16.85 -28.44 -21.75
N GLU A 192 17.03 -29.14 -22.86
CA GLU A 192 16.01 -29.24 -23.91
C GLU A 192 14.81 -30.10 -23.44
N LEU A 193 15.01 -31.10 -22.56
CA LEU A 193 13.94 -31.95 -22.03
C LEU A 193 12.94 -31.19 -21.16
N PRO A 194 11.62 -31.32 -21.36
CA PRO A 194 10.63 -30.81 -20.41
C PRO A 194 10.64 -31.61 -19.09
N ASN A 195 10.54 -30.92 -17.95
CA ASN A 195 10.36 -31.51 -16.61
C ASN A 195 11.50 -32.36 -16.03
N TYR A 196 12.70 -32.33 -16.63
CA TYR A 196 13.91 -32.95 -16.08
C TYR A 196 15.00 -31.90 -15.85
N ASP A 197 15.76 -32.05 -14.76
CA ASP A 197 16.96 -31.29 -14.44
C ASP A 197 18.12 -32.27 -14.20
N SER A 198 19.37 -31.82 -14.34
CA SER A 198 20.56 -32.67 -14.19
C SER A 198 21.55 -32.12 -13.18
N THR A 199 22.13 -33.02 -12.38
CA THR A 199 23.21 -32.74 -11.43
C THR A 199 24.35 -33.73 -11.58
N CYS A 200 25.57 -33.32 -11.28
CA CYS A 200 26.73 -34.22 -11.22
C CYS A 200 27.25 -34.21 -9.77
N ASP A 201 27.20 -35.36 -9.11
CA ASP A 201 27.73 -35.54 -7.75
C ASP A 201 28.73 -36.70 -7.77
N ASN A 202 29.95 -36.47 -7.29
CA ASN A 202 31.05 -37.44 -7.27
C ASN A 202 31.30 -38.21 -8.59
N GLY A 203 31.07 -37.58 -9.75
CA GLY A 203 31.30 -38.19 -11.07
C GLY A 203 30.12 -38.99 -11.63
N VAL A 204 29.03 -39.14 -10.87
CA VAL A 204 27.77 -39.75 -11.33
C VAL A 204 26.82 -38.65 -11.80
N LEU A 205 26.21 -38.83 -12.96
CA LEU A 205 25.21 -37.92 -13.49
C LEU A 205 23.82 -38.37 -13.04
N VAL A 206 23.05 -37.45 -12.47
CA VAL A 206 21.70 -37.73 -11.96
C VAL A 206 20.72 -36.84 -12.70
N LEU A 207 19.72 -37.45 -13.34
CA LEU A 207 18.56 -36.79 -13.89
C LEU A 207 17.42 -36.87 -12.87
N LYS A 208 16.82 -35.73 -12.54
CA LYS A 208 15.70 -35.66 -11.61
C LYS A 208 14.49 -35.02 -12.28
N LYS A 209 13.37 -35.72 -12.22
CA LYS A 209 12.07 -35.22 -12.68
C LYS A 209 11.52 -34.21 -11.68
N GLY A 210 11.14 -33.03 -12.14
CA GLY A 210 10.59 -31.97 -11.32
C GLY A 210 10.37 -30.68 -12.12
N ALA A 211 9.69 -29.71 -11.51
CA ALA A 211 9.55 -28.39 -12.10
C ALA A 211 10.95 -27.83 -12.40
N LYS A 212 11.24 -27.49 -13.67
CA LYS A 212 12.50 -26.83 -14.04
C LYS A 212 12.67 -25.62 -13.13
N LYS A 213 13.80 -25.53 -12.41
CA LYS A 213 14.24 -24.22 -11.92
C LYS A 213 14.59 -23.41 -13.16
N MET A 214 13.70 -22.53 -13.63
CA MET A 214 14.03 -21.57 -14.68
C MET A 214 15.19 -20.69 -14.21
N ARG A 215 16.41 -21.12 -14.53
CA ARG A 215 17.61 -20.28 -14.49
C ARG A 215 17.66 -19.56 -15.83
N GLY A 216 17.13 -18.33 -15.88
CA GLY A 216 17.13 -17.51 -17.11
C GLY A 216 16.05 -16.42 -17.21
N GLY A 217 15.10 -16.32 -16.27
CA GLY A 217 13.99 -15.36 -16.35
C GLY A 217 14.31 -13.92 -15.90
N ARG A 218 15.58 -13.59 -15.65
CA ARG A 218 16.00 -12.22 -15.32
C ARG A 218 16.56 -11.54 -16.55
N GLU A 219 15.94 -10.44 -16.94
CA GLU A 219 16.38 -9.60 -18.04
C GLU A 219 17.03 -8.33 -17.46
N LYS A 220 18.37 -8.27 -17.47
CA LYS A 220 19.07 -7.12 -16.88
C LYS A 220 18.70 -5.85 -17.66
N ASN A 221 18.43 -4.77 -16.92
CA ASN A 221 18.08 -3.44 -17.44
C ASN A 221 16.74 -3.34 -18.18
N SER A 222 15.86 -4.33 -18.02
CA SER A 222 14.48 -4.28 -18.53
C SER A 222 13.52 -3.89 -17.40
N ILE A 223 12.53 -3.06 -17.70
CA ILE A 223 11.44 -2.71 -16.79
C ILE A 223 10.13 -2.96 -17.53
N LEU A 224 9.25 -3.75 -16.92
CA LEU A 224 7.91 -3.99 -17.42
C LEU A 224 6.90 -3.14 -16.66
N LYS A 225 6.15 -2.29 -17.35
CA LYS A 225 4.90 -1.70 -16.85
C LYS A 225 3.78 -2.70 -17.11
N CYS A 226 2.87 -2.85 -16.14
CA CYS A 226 1.66 -3.66 -16.32
C CYS A 226 0.51 -3.16 -15.45
N VAL A 227 -0.70 -3.62 -15.75
CA VAL A 227 -1.90 -3.39 -14.93
C VAL A 227 -2.02 -4.48 -13.88
N LEU A 228 -1.98 -4.07 -12.61
CA LEU A 228 -2.30 -4.87 -11.44
C LEU A 228 -3.79 -4.76 -11.13
N ARG A 229 -4.53 -5.86 -11.30
CA ARG A 229 -5.84 -6.07 -10.71
C ARG A 229 -5.68 -6.79 -9.36
N LYS A 230 -6.29 -6.25 -8.32
CA LYS A 230 -6.41 -6.91 -7.00
C LYS A 230 -7.84 -6.86 -6.50
N SER A 231 -8.26 -7.90 -5.77
CA SER A 231 -9.58 -7.98 -5.13
C SER A 231 -9.44 -8.27 -3.65
N ASN A 232 -10.08 -7.45 -2.80
CA ASN A 232 -10.09 -7.59 -1.34
C ASN A 232 -8.71 -7.65 -0.66
N ILE A 233 -7.69 -7.00 -1.24
CA ILE A 233 -6.29 -7.03 -0.80
C ILE A 233 -5.73 -5.61 -0.82
N ASP A 234 -4.91 -5.24 0.17
CA ASP A 234 -4.19 -3.96 0.21
C ASP A 234 -3.11 -3.92 -0.87
N THR A 235 -2.87 -2.75 -1.49
CA THR A 235 -1.81 -2.60 -2.52
C THR A 235 -0.45 -3.09 -1.99
N SER A 236 -0.07 -2.72 -0.77
CA SER A 236 1.22 -3.14 -0.20
C SER A 236 1.32 -4.66 0.02
N ASP A 237 0.22 -5.34 0.36
CA ASP A 237 0.20 -6.79 0.52
C ASP A 237 0.25 -7.49 -0.85
N ALA A 238 -0.48 -6.98 -1.85
CA ALA A 238 -0.39 -7.48 -3.23
C ALA A 238 1.04 -7.39 -3.76
N ILE A 239 1.69 -6.24 -3.60
CA ILE A 239 3.09 -6.02 -4.00
C ILE A 239 4.03 -6.97 -3.26
N LEU A 240 3.84 -7.18 -1.96
CA LEU A 240 4.66 -8.11 -1.17
C LEU A 240 4.50 -9.56 -1.65
N ARG A 241 3.28 -10.00 -1.98
CA ARG A 241 3.00 -11.34 -2.51
C ARG A 241 3.66 -11.54 -3.87
N ILE A 242 3.53 -10.58 -4.78
CA ILE A 242 4.17 -10.60 -6.10
C ILE A 242 5.69 -10.62 -5.96
N SER A 243 6.26 -9.73 -5.14
CA SER A 243 7.70 -9.67 -4.87
C SER A 243 8.24 -11.00 -4.33
N LYS A 244 7.53 -11.67 -3.42
CA LYS A 244 7.89 -13.01 -2.93
C LYS A 244 7.79 -14.07 -4.02
N ALA A 245 6.72 -14.05 -4.81
CA ALA A 245 6.52 -15.01 -5.90
C ALA A 245 7.64 -14.92 -6.96
N LEU A 246 8.11 -13.71 -7.25
CA LEU A 246 9.17 -13.40 -8.22
C LEU A 246 10.59 -13.37 -7.62
N ASN A 247 10.74 -13.58 -6.31
CA ASN A 247 12.01 -13.47 -5.59
C ASN A 247 12.73 -12.12 -5.82
N LEU A 248 11.97 -11.04 -5.69
CA LEU A 248 12.44 -9.66 -5.78
C LEU A 248 12.59 -9.04 -4.38
N GLY A 249 13.35 -7.95 -4.27
CA GLY A 249 13.41 -7.16 -3.05
C GLY A 249 12.04 -6.55 -2.69
N LYS A 250 11.80 -6.31 -1.40
CA LYS A 250 10.49 -5.84 -0.87
C LYS A 250 9.99 -4.53 -1.51
N ASN A 251 10.91 -3.69 -1.96
CA ASN A 251 10.61 -2.36 -2.54
C ASN A 251 10.96 -2.30 -4.04
N ALA A 252 11.15 -3.46 -4.69
CA ALA A 252 11.57 -3.49 -6.09
C ALA A 252 10.43 -3.08 -7.04
N ILE A 253 9.20 -3.46 -6.72
CA ILE A 253 8.03 -3.12 -7.53
C ILE A 253 7.52 -1.75 -7.11
N CYS A 254 7.31 -0.85 -8.08
CA CYS A 254 6.83 0.51 -7.82
C CYS A 254 5.41 0.72 -8.37
N PHE A 255 4.71 1.70 -7.80
CA PHE A 255 3.31 2.05 -8.09
C PHE A 255 3.05 3.52 -7.75
N ALA A 256 2.02 4.11 -8.36
CA ALA A 256 1.75 5.55 -8.22
C ALA A 256 0.95 5.91 -6.96
N GLY A 257 0.08 5.03 -6.48
CA GLY A 257 -0.66 5.21 -5.24
C GLY A 257 -1.22 3.92 -4.66
N MET A 258 -1.60 3.96 -3.38
CA MET A 258 -2.36 2.87 -2.75
C MET A 258 -3.82 2.95 -3.18
N LYS A 259 -4.48 1.80 -3.30
CA LYS A 259 -5.92 1.68 -3.58
C LYS A 259 -6.63 0.96 -2.45
N ASP A 260 -7.94 1.17 -2.34
CA ASP A 260 -8.79 0.53 -1.33
C ASP A 260 -8.60 -0.98 -1.24
N LYS A 261 -8.54 -1.51 -0.01
CA LYS A 261 -8.54 -2.95 0.23
C LYS A 261 -9.87 -3.58 -0.17
N ARG A 262 -10.99 -3.08 0.39
CA ARG A 262 -12.35 -3.59 0.15
C ARG A 262 -12.87 -3.03 -1.18
N GLY A 263 -12.59 -3.77 -2.24
CA GLY A 263 -13.00 -3.45 -3.60
C GLY A 263 -12.22 -4.27 -4.64
N VAL A 264 -12.58 -4.11 -5.91
CA VAL A 264 -11.81 -4.56 -7.07
C VAL A 264 -11.08 -3.36 -7.66
N THR A 265 -9.75 -3.38 -7.63
CA THR A 265 -8.97 -2.21 -8.05
C THR A 265 -7.95 -2.57 -9.12
N CYS A 266 -7.84 -1.73 -10.14
CA CYS A 266 -6.81 -1.83 -11.17
C CYS A 266 -5.89 -0.60 -11.12
N GLN A 267 -4.58 -0.84 -11.15
CA GLN A 267 -3.56 0.22 -11.11
C GLN A 267 -2.32 -0.16 -11.91
N TYR A 268 -1.54 0.81 -12.36
CA TYR A 268 -0.26 0.54 -13.01
C TYR A 268 0.83 0.23 -11.98
N ILE A 269 1.67 -0.74 -12.30
CA ILE A 269 2.88 -1.08 -11.53
C ILE A 269 4.07 -1.28 -12.46
N THR A 270 5.29 -1.13 -11.93
CA THR A 270 6.53 -1.43 -12.66
C THR A 270 7.36 -2.55 -12.02
N ILE A 271 7.61 -3.53 -12.87
CA ILE A 271 8.37 -4.79 -12.91
C ILE A 271 9.88 -4.76 -13.22
N PRO A 272 10.87 -4.59 -12.30
CA PRO A 272 12.25 -4.52 -12.75
C PRO A 272 12.85 -5.92 -12.97
N GLY A 273 13.41 -6.13 -14.15
CA GLY A 273 14.33 -7.21 -14.47
C GLY A 273 13.74 -8.62 -14.47
N VAL A 274 12.46 -8.75 -14.81
CA VAL A 274 11.75 -10.02 -14.89
C VAL A 274 11.03 -10.11 -16.24
N LYS A 275 11.16 -11.23 -16.94
CA LYS A 275 10.43 -11.49 -18.20
C LYS A 275 8.95 -11.78 -17.94
N GLN A 276 8.08 -11.43 -18.89
CA GLN A 276 6.64 -11.62 -18.80
C GLN A 276 6.25 -13.09 -18.52
N GLU A 277 6.87 -14.05 -19.21
CA GLU A 277 6.51 -15.47 -19.08
C GLU A 277 6.75 -15.99 -17.65
N LEU A 278 7.83 -15.52 -17.02
CA LEU A 278 8.13 -15.86 -15.63
C LEU A 278 7.09 -15.24 -14.68
N ILE A 279 6.62 -14.03 -14.96
CA ILE A 279 5.59 -13.38 -14.16
C ILE A 279 4.32 -14.22 -14.21
N GLU A 280 3.84 -14.55 -15.41
CA GLU A 280 2.61 -15.31 -15.62
C GLU A 280 2.65 -16.69 -14.96
N GLU A 281 3.79 -17.41 -15.05
CA GLU A 281 3.95 -18.69 -14.37
C GLU A 281 3.89 -18.56 -12.84
N ASN A 282 4.59 -17.58 -12.27
CA ASN A 282 4.71 -17.42 -10.83
C ASN A 282 3.44 -16.84 -10.19
N LEU A 283 2.58 -16.16 -10.95
CA LEU A 283 1.28 -15.70 -10.47
C LEU A 283 0.25 -16.83 -10.31
N LYS A 284 0.47 -18.01 -10.91
CA LYS A 284 -0.38 -19.20 -10.69
C LYS A 284 -0.28 -19.78 -9.26
N LYS A 285 0.71 -19.34 -8.48
CA LYS A 285 0.91 -19.78 -7.10
C LYS A 285 -0.22 -19.24 -6.21
N SER A 286 -0.68 -20.07 -5.26
CA SER A 286 -1.75 -19.71 -4.32
C SER A 286 -1.50 -18.44 -3.49
N ILE A 287 -0.22 -18.08 -3.26
CA ILE A 287 0.16 -16.82 -2.59
C ILE A 287 -0.36 -15.58 -3.34
N CYS A 288 -0.62 -15.69 -4.64
CA CYS A 288 -1.12 -14.63 -5.52
C CYS A 288 -2.64 -14.69 -5.74
N ASN A 289 -3.39 -15.49 -4.97
CA ASN A 289 -4.86 -15.50 -5.07
C ASN A 289 -5.44 -14.08 -4.92
N GLY A 290 -6.39 -13.74 -5.80
CA GLY A 290 -7.00 -12.40 -5.84
C GLY A 290 -6.15 -11.34 -6.55
N ILE A 291 -5.05 -11.71 -7.20
CA ILE A 291 -4.16 -10.83 -7.97
C ILE A 291 -4.10 -11.29 -9.43
N THR A 292 -4.14 -10.34 -10.36
CA THR A 292 -3.92 -10.60 -11.79
C THR A 292 -3.08 -9.48 -12.37
N LEU A 293 -2.08 -9.83 -13.19
CA LEU A 293 -1.30 -8.86 -13.96
C LEU A 293 -1.64 -9.02 -15.44
N SER A 294 -1.74 -7.90 -16.15
CA SER A 294 -2.06 -7.86 -17.58
C SER A 294 -1.46 -6.62 -18.24
N GLN A 295 -1.54 -6.51 -19.57
CA GLN A 295 -1.07 -5.35 -20.35
C GLN A 295 0.43 -5.04 -20.12
N PHE A 296 1.31 -5.99 -20.43
CA PHE A 296 2.74 -5.81 -20.23
C PHE A 296 3.34 -4.92 -21.34
N GLU A 297 4.13 -3.94 -20.93
CA GLU A 297 4.79 -2.97 -21.81
C GLU A 297 6.21 -2.73 -21.29
N HIS A 298 7.21 -2.69 -22.16
CA HIS A 298 8.56 -2.28 -21.77
C HIS A 298 8.63 -0.76 -21.63
N VAL A 299 9.21 -0.29 -20.53
CA VAL A 299 9.35 1.15 -20.24
C VAL A 299 10.77 1.49 -19.78
N ASP A 300 11.18 2.74 -19.98
CA ASP A 300 12.52 3.21 -19.59
C ASP A 300 12.60 3.59 -18.11
N HIS A 301 11.46 3.86 -17.48
CA HIS A 301 11.40 4.44 -16.14
C HIS A 301 10.40 3.73 -15.24
N MET A 302 10.77 3.59 -13.97
CA MET A 302 9.89 3.09 -12.92
C MET A 302 8.84 4.15 -12.57
N ILE A 303 7.61 3.70 -12.32
CA ILE A 303 6.56 4.57 -11.79
C ILE A 303 6.97 5.08 -10.40
N LYS A 304 6.71 6.35 -10.12
CA LYS A 304 6.94 6.98 -8.82
C LYS A 304 5.62 7.27 -8.12
N LEU A 305 5.68 7.44 -6.80
CA LEU A 305 4.53 7.85 -6.01
C LEU A 305 4.03 9.22 -6.50
N GLY A 306 2.75 9.31 -6.83
CA GLY A 306 2.14 10.52 -7.39
C GLY A 306 2.03 10.56 -8.92
N ASP A 307 2.58 9.57 -9.64
CA ASP A 307 2.48 9.48 -11.12
C ASP A 307 1.09 9.00 -11.59
N LEU A 308 0.02 9.69 -11.17
CA LEU A 308 -1.36 9.45 -11.60
C LEU A 308 -2.14 10.76 -11.69
N LEU A 309 -3.12 10.83 -12.60
CA LEU A 309 -4.03 11.97 -12.70
C LEU A 309 -5.27 11.82 -11.83
N GLY A 310 -5.54 10.62 -11.30
CA GLY A 310 -6.74 10.38 -10.52
C GLY A 310 -7.18 8.93 -10.54
N ASN A 311 -8.43 8.71 -10.16
CA ASN A 311 -9.05 7.40 -10.19
C ASN A 311 -10.47 7.50 -10.75
N GLU A 312 -10.84 6.57 -11.61
CA GLU A 312 -12.21 6.33 -12.01
C GLU A 312 -12.85 5.31 -11.07
N PHE A 313 -14.02 5.64 -10.57
CA PHE A 313 -14.84 4.80 -9.71
C PHE A 313 -16.02 4.31 -10.52
N ARG A 314 -16.34 3.02 -10.37
CA ARG A 314 -17.54 2.39 -10.92
C ARG A 314 -18.18 1.61 -9.77
N VAL A 315 -19.31 2.11 -9.28
CA VAL A 315 -19.82 1.77 -7.95
C VAL A 315 -21.31 1.45 -8.01
N ILE A 316 -21.73 0.47 -7.21
CA ILE A 316 -23.13 0.23 -6.88
C ILE A 316 -23.37 0.71 -5.44
N ILE A 317 -24.42 1.51 -5.28
CA ILE A 317 -25.06 1.77 -4.00
C ILE A 317 -26.34 0.93 -3.97
N ARG A 318 -26.46 0.01 -3.02
CA ARG A 318 -27.60 -0.90 -2.89
C ARG A 318 -28.65 -0.34 -1.94
N GLU A 319 -29.87 -0.85 -2.04
CA GLU A 319 -30.99 -0.57 -1.13
C GLU A 319 -31.29 0.93 -1.02
N VAL A 320 -31.40 1.59 -2.18
CA VAL A 320 -31.73 3.01 -2.28
C VAL A 320 -33.23 3.18 -2.07
N ASP A 321 -33.60 3.83 -0.98
CA ASP A 321 -35.01 3.98 -0.56
C ASP A 321 -35.72 5.23 -1.11
N ASN A 322 -34.98 6.16 -1.72
CA ASN A 322 -35.53 7.40 -2.27
C ASN A 322 -34.91 7.78 -3.62
N VAL A 323 -35.55 7.31 -4.70
CA VAL A 323 -35.09 7.50 -6.08
C VAL A 323 -35.12 8.98 -6.51
N ASP A 324 -36.18 9.71 -6.18
CA ASP A 324 -36.30 11.11 -6.59
C ASP A 324 -35.22 11.99 -5.96
N GLU A 325 -34.90 11.74 -4.68
CA GLU A 325 -33.88 12.52 -3.97
C GLU A 325 -32.46 12.15 -4.42
N ILE A 326 -32.17 10.86 -4.68
CA ILE A 326 -30.83 10.44 -5.13
C ILE A 326 -30.52 11.01 -6.52
N LEU A 327 -31.52 11.05 -7.43
CA LEU A 327 -31.35 11.63 -8.76
C LEU A 327 -31.03 13.12 -8.70
N LYS A 328 -31.72 13.87 -7.81
CA LYS A 328 -31.39 15.29 -7.55
C LYS A 328 -29.98 15.46 -6.98
N ASN A 329 -29.53 14.54 -6.13
CA ASN A 329 -28.17 14.55 -5.60
C ASN A 329 -27.13 14.24 -6.68
N CYS A 330 -27.39 13.30 -7.60
CA CYS A 330 -26.52 13.02 -8.73
C CYS A 330 -26.33 14.25 -9.63
N GLU A 331 -27.42 14.93 -10.00
CA GLU A 331 -27.34 16.16 -10.81
C GLU A 331 -26.60 17.28 -10.06
N SER A 332 -26.88 17.46 -8.76
CA SER A 332 -26.16 18.44 -7.95
C SER A 332 -24.66 18.16 -7.86
N ILE A 333 -24.23 16.91 -7.78
CA ILE A 333 -22.81 16.54 -7.72
C ILE A 333 -22.13 16.76 -9.07
N LYS A 334 -22.84 16.49 -10.17
CA LYS A 334 -22.35 16.75 -11.53
C LYS A 334 -22.13 18.25 -11.76
N GLU A 335 -23.06 19.08 -11.31
CA GLU A 335 -23.00 20.54 -11.49
C GLU A 335 -22.08 21.23 -10.48
N PHE A 336 -22.28 20.98 -9.18
CA PHE A 336 -21.65 21.73 -8.09
C PHE A 336 -20.58 20.94 -7.33
N GLY A 337 -20.49 19.63 -7.53
CA GLY A 337 -19.53 18.79 -6.80
C GLY A 337 -19.91 18.50 -5.35
N TYR A 338 -18.91 18.20 -4.53
CA TYR A 338 -19.06 17.92 -3.10
C TYR A 338 -17.91 18.56 -2.29
N ILE A 339 -18.13 18.78 -0.99
CA ILE A 339 -17.11 19.38 -0.11
C ILE A 339 -15.92 18.43 0.05
N ASN A 340 -14.71 18.94 -0.17
CA ASN A 340 -13.48 18.18 -0.21
C ASN A 340 -12.90 17.85 1.18
N TYR A 341 -13.74 17.40 2.11
CA TYR A 341 -13.32 17.02 3.45
C TYR A 341 -12.24 15.93 3.43
N PHE A 342 -11.37 15.95 4.45
CA PHE A 342 -10.61 14.76 4.80
C PHE A 342 -11.54 13.77 5.48
N GLY A 343 -11.74 12.60 4.89
CA GLY A 343 -12.61 11.55 5.44
C GLY A 343 -12.04 10.86 6.67
N LEU A 344 -12.86 10.07 7.37
CA LEU A 344 -12.49 9.34 8.60
C LEU A 344 -11.25 8.46 8.46
N GLN A 345 -10.94 7.97 7.26
CA GLN A 345 -9.74 7.17 7.00
C GLN A 345 -8.44 7.97 7.28
N ARG A 346 -8.48 9.31 7.17
CA ARG A 346 -7.36 10.20 7.51
C ARG A 346 -7.06 10.22 9.01
N PHE A 347 -8.07 9.97 9.84
CA PHE A 347 -8.01 10.06 11.30
C PHE A 347 -7.79 8.71 11.98
N GLY A 348 -7.75 7.62 11.20
CA GLY A 348 -7.49 6.26 11.65
C GLY A 348 -8.70 5.62 12.35
N SER A 349 -8.66 4.30 12.51
CA SER A 349 -9.83 3.54 13.00
C SER A 349 -10.29 3.92 14.41
N CYS A 350 -9.38 4.43 15.25
CA CYS A 350 -9.71 4.90 16.61
C CYS A 350 -9.93 6.42 16.68
N GLY A 351 -9.83 7.15 15.57
CA GLY A 351 -9.98 8.61 15.51
C GLY A 351 -8.85 9.40 16.19
N THR A 352 -7.79 8.77 16.71
CA THR A 352 -6.76 9.44 17.52
C THR A 352 -5.64 10.10 16.73
N THR A 353 -5.55 9.88 15.41
CA THR A 353 -4.39 10.28 14.59
C THR A 353 -4.12 11.79 14.66
N HIS A 354 -5.16 12.62 14.62
CA HIS A 354 -5.04 14.08 14.74
C HIS A 354 -4.73 14.54 16.16
N LEU A 355 -5.19 13.82 17.19
CA LEU A 355 -4.87 14.10 18.59
C LEU A 355 -3.39 13.80 18.87
N ILE A 356 -2.86 12.69 18.34
CA ILE A 356 -1.43 12.38 18.40
C ILE A 356 -0.65 13.50 17.69
N GLY A 357 -1.10 13.91 16.49
CA GLY A 357 -0.52 15.05 15.78
C GLY A 357 -0.48 16.33 16.61
N LYS A 358 -1.58 16.67 17.27
CA LYS A 358 -1.68 17.81 18.18
C LYS A 358 -0.66 17.73 19.32
N ALA A 359 -0.64 16.62 20.05
CA ALA A 359 0.30 16.42 21.17
C ALA A 359 1.76 16.52 20.70
N LEU A 360 2.08 15.98 19.52
CA LEU A 360 3.41 16.11 18.92
C LEU A 360 3.77 17.55 18.54
N LEU A 361 2.82 18.34 18.02
CA LEU A 361 3.02 19.75 17.69
C LEU A 361 3.23 20.61 18.95
N LYS A 362 2.59 20.25 20.06
CA LYS A 362 2.76 20.90 21.37
C LYS A 362 3.99 20.42 22.14
N GLU A 363 4.76 19.48 21.59
CA GLU A 363 5.87 18.80 22.27
C GLU A 363 5.46 18.07 23.57
N GLU A 364 4.20 17.67 23.66
CA GLU A 364 3.61 16.86 24.74
C GLU A 364 3.79 15.36 24.40
N TYR A 365 5.04 14.87 24.41
CA TYR A 365 5.38 13.53 23.92
C TYR A 365 4.82 12.40 24.79
N GLN A 366 4.63 12.62 26.09
CA GLN A 366 3.95 11.66 26.96
C GLN A 366 2.49 11.48 26.53
N GLU A 367 1.76 12.57 26.34
CA GLU A 367 0.37 12.53 25.84
C GLU A 367 0.30 11.86 24.46
N ALA A 368 1.24 12.15 23.57
CA ALA A 368 1.32 11.48 22.28
C ALA A 368 1.51 9.95 22.41
N ALA A 369 2.33 9.50 23.35
CA ALA A 369 2.53 8.08 23.65
C ALA A 369 1.27 7.45 24.29
N ASP A 370 0.60 8.16 25.20
CA ASP A 370 -0.65 7.75 25.82
C ASP A 370 -1.76 7.58 24.77
N LEU A 371 -1.86 8.50 23.82
CA LEU A 371 -2.80 8.41 22.70
C LEU A 371 -2.48 7.27 21.73
N MET A 372 -1.20 6.94 21.51
CA MET A 372 -0.80 5.74 20.74
C MET A 372 -1.15 4.44 21.48
N MET A 373 -1.15 4.47 22.82
CA MET A 373 -1.48 3.35 23.70
C MET A 373 -2.94 3.34 24.15
N LYS A 374 -3.78 4.26 23.65
CA LYS A 374 -5.22 4.32 23.97
C LYS A 374 -5.89 3.01 23.59
N GLU A 375 -6.77 2.52 24.45
CA GLU A 375 -7.58 1.33 24.19
C GLU A 375 -8.41 1.49 22.91
N GLY A 376 -8.52 0.41 22.15
CA GLY A 376 -9.30 0.35 20.92
C GLY A 376 -9.85 -1.05 20.68
N ASN A 377 -10.01 -1.43 19.41
CA ASN A 377 -10.39 -2.79 19.01
C ASN A 377 -9.20 -3.75 19.20
N ASP A 378 -8.90 -4.03 20.45
CA ASP A 378 -7.71 -4.74 20.91
C ASP A 378 -8.01 -6.22 21.16
N THR A 379 -7.05 -7.07 20.80
CA THR A 379 -7.03 -8.45 21.26
C THR A 379 -6.63 -8.52 22.73
N PHE A 380 -6.90 -9.64 23.39
CA PHE A 380 -6.59 -9.82 24.82
C PHE A 380 -5.14 -9.43 25.17
N SER A 381 -4.16 -9.90 24.39
CA SER A 381 -2.74 -9.56 24.59
C SER A 381 -2.46 -8.06 24.49
N VAL A 382 -3.07 -7.37 23.53
CA VAL A 382 -2.88 -5.92 23.34
C VAL A 382 -3.52 -5.14 24.49
N ALA A 383 -4.75 -5.50 24.88
CA ALA A 383 -5.45 -4.88 25.99
C ALA A 383 -4.66 -5.04 27.30
N GLN A 384 -4.16 -6.24 27.59
CA GLN A 384 -3.31 -6.49 28.76
C GLN A 384 -1.99 -5.70 28.69
N GLY A 385 -1.37 -5.62 27.52
CA GLY A 385 -0.18 -4.80 27.30
C GLY A 385 -0.40 -3.31 27.58
N LYS A 386 -1.55 -2.76 27.15
CA LYS A 386 -1.95 -1.38 27.43
C LYS A 386 -2.25 -1.14 28.91
N LYS A 387 -2.80 -2.13 29.61
CA LYS A 387 -2.95 -2.10 31.07
C LYS A 387 -1.60 -2.02 31.77
N TYR A 388 -0.65 -2.89 31.41
CA TYR A 388 0.72 -2.84 31.95
C TYR A 388 1.42 -1.51 31.65
N TYR A 389 1.15 -0.89 30.50
CA TYR A 389 1.64 0.45 30.20
C TYR A 389 1.13 1.50 31.19
N LYS A 390 -0.17 1.52 31.50
CA LYS A 390 -0.78 2.42 32.49
C LYS A 390 -0.16 2.22 33.89
N GLU A 391 0.18 0.99 34.24
CA GLU A 391 0.87 0.63 35.48
C GLU A 391 2.40 0.88 35.43
N GLN A 392 2.92 1.45 34.34
CA GLN A 392 4.34 1.72 34.09
C GLN A 392 5.23 0.45 34.09
N GLN A 393 4.63 -0.71 33.83
CA GLN A 393 5.29 -2.02 33.74
C GLN A 393 5.74 -2.32 32.30
N TYR A 394 6.63 -1.48 31.74
CA TYR A 394 7.00 -1.53 30.31
C TYR A 394 7.59 -2.87 29.84
N LYS A 395 8.29 -3.60 30.74
CA LYS A 395 8.82 -4.93 30.42
C LYS A 395 7.70 -5.92 30.15
N LEU A 396 6.71 -5.99 31.04
CA LEU A 396 5.56 -6.88 30.91
C LEU A 396 4.71 -6.49 29.70
N ALA A 397 4.51 -5.18 29.47
CA ALA A 397 3.85 -4.68 28.27
C ALA A 397 4.56 -5.13 26.97
N TYR A 398 5.89 -4.99 26.90
CA TYR A 398 6.67 -5.42 25.74
C TYR A 398 6.60 -6.94 25.48
N GLU A 399 6.56 -7.75 26.54
CA GLU A 399 6.51 -9.21 26.44
C GLU A 399 5.15 -9.71 25.91
N VAL A 400 4.06 -9.08 26.35
CA VAL A 400 2.69 -9.49 25.99
C VAL A 400 2.23 -8.91 24.65
N ILE A 401 2.59 -7.67 24.31
CA ILE A 401 2.14 -7.07 23.04
C ILE A 401 2.70 -7.85 21.83
N PRO A 402 1.89 -8.28 20.86
CA PRO A 402 2.34 -9.07 19.73
C PRO A 402 3.25 -8.29 18.76
N ILE A 403 4.13 -9.00 18.05
CA ILE A 403 5.08 -8.42 17.08
C ILE A 403 4.36 -7.64 15.97
N LYS A 404 3.15 -8.04 15.60
CA LYS A 404 2.37 -7.37 14.54
C LYS A 404 1.98 -5.92 14.92
N ARG A 405 1.93 -5.59 16.22
CA ARG A 405 1.68 -4.24 16.74
C ARG A 405 3.01 -3.49 16.86
N ASN A 406 3.58 -3.14 15.71
CA ASN A 406 4.95 -2.65 15.60
C ASN A 406 5.19 -1.38 16.41
N ILE A 407 4.24 -0.44 16.43
CA ILE A 407 4.40 0.85 17.11
C ILE A 407 4.35 0.65 18.62
N GLU A 408 3.28 0.02 19.11
CA GLU A 408 3.04 -0.21 20.54
C GLU A 408 4.18 -1.04 21.14
N LYS A 409 4.56 -2.15 20.49
CA LYS A 409 5.65 -3.00 20.97
C LYS A 409 7.00 -2.28 20.94
N ALA A 410 7.31 -1.54 19.87
CA ALA A 410 8.57 -0.80 19.78
C ALA A 410 8.66 0.35 20.79
N LEU A 411 7.52 1.02 21.05
CA LEU A 411 7.42 2.05 22.08
C LEU A 411 7.71 1.45 23.46
N MET A 412 7.09 0.32 23.80
CA MET A 412 7.36 -0.36 25.07
C MET A 412 8.81 -0.83 25.18
N GLN A 413 9.39 -1.32 24.08
CA GLN A 413 10.80 -1.71 24.05
C GLN A 413 11.73 -0.53 24.33
N ALA A 414 11.44 0.64 23.76
CA ALA A 414 12.25 1.84 23.94
C ALA A 414 12.14 2.36 25.39
N LEU A 415 10.94 2.42 25.96
CA LEU A 415 10.72 2.83 27.35
C LEU A 415 11.34 1.83 28.34
N TYR A 416 11.19 0.52 28.10
CA TYR A 416 11.83 -0.51 28.94
C TYR A 416 13.35 -0.37 28.99
N LYS A 417 14.00 -0.15 27.84
CA LYS A 417 15.47 0.06 27.78
C LYS A 417 15.91 1.25 28.64
N GLN A 418 15.10 2.29 28.68
CA GLN A 418 15.38 3.49 29.46
C GLN A 418 15.21 3.26 30.96
N VAL A 419 14.13 2.61 31.39
CA VAL A 419 13.91 2.27 32.81
C VAL A 419 14.98 1.31 33.33
N LYS A 420 15.43 0.37 32.51
CA LYS A 420 16.52 -0.55 32.85
C LYS A 420 17.83 0.16 33.21
N LEU A 421 18.05 1.39 32.71
CA LEU A 421 19.22 2.22 33.03
C LEU A 421 19.05 3.02 34.33
N GLY A 422 17.96 2.82 35.09
CA GLY A 422 17.71 3.49 36.37
C GLY A 422 17.26 4.95 36.23
N VAL A 423 16.81 5.37 35.05
CA VAL A 423 16.40 6.76 34.78
C VAL A 423 14.89 6.90 34.93
N SER A 424 14.44 7.92 35.67
CA SER A 424 13.02 8.28 35.75
C SER A 424 12.53 8.79 34.39
N ILE A 425 11.35 8.33 33.95
CA ILE A 425 10.82 8.67 32.63
C ILE A 425 10.36 10.13 32.62
N SER A 426 10.98 10.91 31.74
CA SER A 426 10.61 12.30 31.45
C SER A 426 9.96 12.44 30.07
N ASN A 427 9.38 13.60 29.78
CA ASN A 427 8.84 13.93 28.46
C ASN A 427 9.88 13.77 27.32
N GLY A 428 11.15 14.11 27.57
CA GLY A 428 12.24 13.92 26.60
C GLY A 428 12.57 12.45 26.32
N MET A 429 12.25 11.55 27.24
CA MET A 429 12.42 10.11 27.07
C MET A 429 11.30 9.52 26.21
N PHE A 430 10.06 9.98 26.38
CA PHE A 430 8.97 9.71 25.43
C PHE A 430 9.30 10.23 24.03
N LYS A 431 9.89 11.44 23.92
CA LYS A 431 10.36 11.97 22.63
C LYS A 431 11.28 10.98 21.91
N THR A 432 12.26 10.45 22.64
CA THR A 432 13.24 9.48 22.11
C THR A 432 12.58 8.12 21.82
N ALA A 433 11.63 7.69 22.65
CA ALA A 433 10.91 6.44 22.45
C ALA A 433 10.05 6.47 21.18
N ILE A 434 9.29 7.55 20.98
CA ILE A 434 8.51 7.80 19.76
C ILE A 434 9.44 7.90 18.54
N ASP A 435 10.60 8.55 18.68
CA ASP A 435 11.52 8.70 17.55
C ASP A 435 11.99 7.34 17.00
N ASN A 436 12.29 6.42 17.91
CA ASN A 436 12.72 5.06 17.59
C ASN A 436 11.58 4.13 17.15
N ALA A 437 10.40 4.27 17.76
CA ALA A 437 9.28 3.36 17.53
C ALA A 437 8.50 3.70 16.26
N VAL A 438 8.37 4.98 15.93
CA VAL A 438 7.51 5.46 14.84
C VAL A 438 8.35 5.86 13.64
N VAL A 439 8.09 5.25 12.49
CA VAL A 439 8.78 5.60 11.24
C VAL A 439 8.38 6.98 10.74
N TYR A 440 9.27 7.63 9.98
CA TYR A 440 9.08 8.99 9.45
C TYR A 440 7.70 9.22 8.80
N LYS A 441 7.26 8.31 7.91
CA LYS A 441 5.97 8.42 7.20
C LYS A 441 4.77 8.46 8.15
N THR A 442 4.83 7.70 9.25
CA THR A 442 3.75 7.67 10.25
C THR A 442 3.77 8.92 11.12
N LYS A 443 4.95 9.46 11.47
CA LYS A 443 5.05 10.77 12.14
C LYS A 443 4.45 11.88 11.27
N SER A 444 4.79 11.88 9.98
CA SER A 444 4.22 12.81 9.00
C SER A 444 2.70 12.67 8.90
N LEU A 445 2.17 11.45 8.87
CA LEU A 445 0.72 11.22 8.92
C LEU A 445 0.06 11.86 10.15
N TYR A 446 0.61 11.68 11.36
CA TYR A 446 0.05 12.27 12.58
C TYR A 446 0.01 13.80 12.51
N LEU A 447 1.14 14.43 12.17
CA LEU A 447 1.25 15.89 12.10
C LEU A 447 0.28 16.47 11.05
N HIS A 448 0.21 15.89 9.85
CA HIS A 448 -0.70 16.37 8.82
C HIS A 448 -2.17 16.01 9.08
N ALA A 449 -2.47 15.00 9.91
CA ALA A 449 -3.84 14.73 10.31
C ALA A 449 -4.41 15.85 11.20
N TYR A 450 -3.58 16.51 12.02
CA TYR A 450 -4.02 17.69 12.77
C TYR A 450 -4.33 18.88 11.84
N GLN A 451 -3.49 19.11 10.83
CA GLN A 451 -3.79 20.11 9.79
C GLN A 451 -5.12 19.81 9.07
N SER A 452 -5.35 18.54 8.72
CA SER A 452 -6.61 18.07 8.13
C SER A 452 -7.83 18.32 9.04
N TYR A 453 -7.68 18.10 10.35
CA TYR A 453 -8.73 18.35 11.33
C TYR A 453 -9.12 19.83 11.39
N VAL A 454 -8.14 20.73 11.54
CA VAL A 454 -8.38 22.18 11.55
C VAL A 454 -9.02 22.64 10.25
N TRP A 455 -8.53 22.13 9.10
CA TRP A 455 -9.09 22.46 7.79
C TRP A 455 -10.56 22.07 7.66
N ASN A 456 -10.93 20.85 8.09
CA ASN A 456 -12.32 20.40 8.11
C ASN A 456 -13.21 21.34 8.94
N GLN A 457 -12.76 21.73 10.14
CA GLN A 457 -13.50 22.65 11.02
C GLN A 457 -13.71 24.02 10.38
N VAL A 458 -12.68 24.59 9.76
CA VAL A 458 -12.77 25.90 9.08
C VAL A 458 -13.70 25.83 7.88
N VAL A 459 -13.62 24.78 7.07
CA VAL A 459 -14.50 24.59 5.92
C VAL A 459 -15.95 24.43 6.35
N SER A 460 -16.22 23.66 7.40
CA SER A 460 -17.56 23.55 7.99
C SER A 460 -18.12 24.91 8.41
N LYS A 461 -17.35 25.72 9.16
CA LYS A 461 -17.77 27.07 9.55
C LYS A 461 -18.04 27.97 8.34
N ARG A 462 -17.21 27.89 7.30
CA ARG A 462 -17.41 28.64 6.06
C ARG A 462 -18.74 28.27 5.40
N PHE A 463 -19.00 26.98 5.19
CA PHE A 463 -20.22 26.53 4.52
C PHE A 463 -21.48 26.79 5.35
N GLU A 464 -21.38 26.69 6.68
CA GLU A 464 -22.48 27.05 7.58
C GLU A 464 -22.87 28.52 7.43
N LYS A 465 -21.88 29.43 7.36
CA LYS A 465 -22.13 30.87 7.28
C LYS A 465 -22.46 31.37 5.87
N TYR A 466 -21.75 30.89 4.85
CA TYR A 466 -21.78 31.44 3.50
C TYR A 466 -22.41 30.51 2.47
N GLY A 467 -22.54 29.21 2.76
CA GLY A 467 -23.02 28.23 1.79
C GLY A 467 -22.10 28.12 0.58
N ASN A 468 -22.69 28.02 -0.62
CA ASN A 468 -21.98 27.69 -1.86
C ASN A 468 -21.49 28.92 -2.64
N VAL A 469 -21.27 30.05 -1.96
CA VAL A 469 -20.88 31.30 -2.63
C VAL A 469 -19.36 31.49 -2.62
N VAL A 470 -18.85 32.08 -3.70
CA VAL A 470 -17.48 32.60 -3.76
C VAL A 470 -17.48 33.98 -3.09
N LEU A 471 -16.47 34.26 -2.26
CA LEU A 471 -16.33 35.51 -1.53
C LEU A 471 -15.15 36.31 -2.08
N VAL A 472 -15.27 37.63 -2.04
CA VAL A 472 -14.12 38.52 -2.23
C VAL A 472 -13.06 38.18 -1.19
N GLY A 473 -11.80 38.15 -1.63
CA GLY A 473 -10.66 37.77 -0.80
C GLY A 473 -10.43 36.27 -0.64
N ASP A 474 -11.30 35.41 -1.20
CA ASP A 474 -11.00 33.98 -1.31
C ASP A 474 -9.72 33.76 -2.10
N LEU A 475 -8.98 32.70 -1.75
CA LEU A 475 -7.89 32.21 -2.58
C LEU A 475 -8.48 31.29 -3.65
N TYR A 476 -7.98 31.39 -4.89
CA TYR A 476 -8.37 30.47 -5.96
C TYR A 476 -7.17 30.10 -6.84
N GLU A 477 -7.28 28.94 -7.49
CA GLU A 477 -6.30 28.47 -8.47
C GLU A 477 -6.68 28.99 -9.88
N THR A 478 -5.78 29.76 -10.50
CA THR A 478 -5.95 30.28 -11.85
C THR A 478 -5.79 29.16 -12.89
N LYS A 479 -6.23 29.43 -14.13
CA LYS A 479 -6.02 28.50 -15.26
C LYS A 479 -4.53 28.21 -15.54
N GLN A 480 -3.62 29.06 -15.08
CA GLN A 480 -2.18 28.91 -15.24
C GLN A 480 -1.54 28.15 -14.07
N GLY A 481 -2.33 27.68 -13.09
CA GLY A 481 -1.85 26.97 -11.90
C GLY A 481 -1.21 27.89 -10.84
N THR A 482 -1.43 29.20 -10.94
CA THR A 482 -1.02 30.17 -9.91
C THR A 482 -2.14 30.39 -8.92
N ILE A 483 -1.80 30.91 -7.73
CA ILE A 483 -2.77 31.23 -6.69
C ILE A 483 -2.94 32.75 -6.63
N ASP A 484 -4.18 33.21 -6.66
CA ASP A 484 -4.51 34.62 -6.53
C ASP A 484 -5.76 34.82 -5.64
N PHE A 485 -6.11 36.07 -5.37
CA PHE A 485 -7.27 36.48 -4.60
C PHE A 485 -8.44 36.80 -5.51
N VAL A 486 -9.63 36.35 -5.12
CA VAL A 486 -10.88 36.76 -5.78
C VAL A 486 -11.15 38.24 -5.49
N THR A 487 -11.32 39.03 -6.55
CA THR A 487 -11.76 40.44 -6.50
C THR A 487 -13.24 40.55 -6.88
N GLU A 488 -13.87 41.70 -6.64
CA GLU A 488 -15.28 41.93 -7.00
C GLU A 488 -15.55 41.72 -8.50
N GLU A 489 -14.63 42.16 -9.36
CA GLU A 489 -14.71 42.00 -10.82
C GLU A 489 -14.67 40.53 -11.25
N LEU A 490 -13.99 39.68 -10.49
CA LEU A 490 -13.79 38.27 -10.81
C LEU A 490 -14.93 37.38 -10.31
N LEU A 491 -15.73 37.81 -9.34
CA LEU A 491 -16.80 37.01 -8.72
C LEU A 491 -17.69 36.24 -9.73
N PRO A 492 -18.17 36.85 -10.83
CA PRO A 492 -19.05 36.15 -11.77
C PRO A 492 -18.34 35.06 -12.59
N SER A 493 -17.00 35.11 -12.65
CA SER A 493 -16.17 34.24 -13.50
C SER A 493 -15.51 33.09 -12.75
N ILE A 494 -15.53 33.12 -11.42
CA ILE A 494 -14.89 32.13 -10.57
C ILE A 494 -15.93 31.17 -10.02
N CYS A 495 -15.67 29.88 -10.20
CA CYS A 495 -16.50 28.82 -9.63
C CYS A 495 -15.95 28.36 -8.28
N LEU A 496 -16.83 27.88 -7.40
CA LEU A 496 -16.47 27.42 -6.05
C LEU A 496 -15.43 26.29 -6.04
N HIS A 497 -15.42 25.42 -7.07
CA HIS A 497 -14.44 24.34 -7.21
C HIS A 497 -13.01 24.83 -7.56
N GLN A 498 -12.84 26.12 -7.87
CA GLN A 498 -11.51 26.76 -8.01
C GLN A 498 -11.01 27.37 -6.70
N VAL A 499 -11.90 27.59 -5.72
CA VAL A 499 -11.56 28.17 -4.43
C VAL A 499 -10.75 27.18 -3.61
N ILE A 500 -9.67 27.65 -3.01
CA ILE A 500 -8.77 26.88 -2.17
C ILE A 500 -8.74 27.45 -0.76
N ILE A 501 -8.55 26.57 0.22
CA ILE A 501 -8.21 26.94 1.59
C ILE A 501 -6.89 26.25 1.94
N PRO A 502 -5.90 26.99 2.47
CA PRO A 502 -4.63 26.42 2.88
C PRO A 502 -4.79 25.52 4.11
N LEU A 503 -3.95 24.51 4.23
CA LEU A 503 -3.71 23.84 5.51
C LEU A 503 -3.00 24.82 6.48
N PRO A 504 -3.30 24.76 7.79
CA PRO A 504 -2.67 25.64 8.76
C PRO A 504 -1.17 25.35 8.84
N ALA A 505 -0.36 26.38 8.65
CA ALA A 505 1.08 26.33 8.78
C ALA A 505 1.63 27.74 9.04
N HIS A 506 2.88 27.80 9.48
CA HIS A 506 3.58 29.07 9.64
C HIS A 506 3.83 29.74 8.28
N ARG A 507 3.52 31.05 8.20
CA ARG A 507 3.69 31.90 7.00
C ARG A 507 3.03 31.34 5.73
N VAL A 508 1.82 30.83 5.84
CA VAL A 508 0.99 30.49 4.68
C VAL A 508 0.15 31.70 4.25
N THR A 509 -0.05 31.86 2.95
CA THR A 509 -0.98 32.88 2.43
C THR A 509 -2.40 32.51 2.84
N MET A 510 -3.05 33.40 3.59
CA MET A 510 -4.43 33.22 4.05
C MET A 510 -5.41 33.99 3.16
N PRO A 511 -6.68 33.54 3.05
CA PRO A 511 -7.74 34.33 2.45
C PRO A 511 -7.85 35.72 3.10
N LYS A 512 -8.09 36.75 2.29
CA LYS A 512 -8.26 38.16 2.72
C LYS A 512 -9.70 38.47 3.12
N ASN A 513 -10.32 37.54 3.83
CA ASN A 513 -11.69 37.66 4.33
C ASN A 513 -11.84 36.96 5.69
N GLU A 514 -13.07 36.85 6.18
CA GLU A 514 -13.37 36.34 7.52
C GLU A 514 -12.91 34.89 7.76
N ILE A 515 -12.60 34.11 6.71
CA ILE A 515 -12.09 32.74 6.88
C ILE A 515 -10.83 32.72 7.75
N LYS A 516 -9.97 33.75 7.66
CA LYS A 516 -8.80 33.86 8.53
C LYS A 516 -9.19 33.84 10.02
N ASN A 517 -10.27 34.52 10.38
CA ASN A 517 -10.77 34.54 11.76
C ASN A 517 -11.23 33.15 12.22
N PHE A 518 -11.76 32.32 11.32
CA PHE A 518 -12.12 30.94 11.65
C PHE A 518 -10.89 30.09 11.97
N PHE A 519 -9.76 30.31 11.28
CA PHE A 519 -8.49 29.67 11.66
C PHE A 519 -8.05 30.10 13.05
N ASP A 520 -8.09 31.40 13.34
CA ASP A 520 -7.70 31.93 14.65
C ASP A 520 -8.59 31.34 15.77
N GLU A 521 -9.89 31.22 15.53
CA GLU A 521 -10.82 30.62 16.50
C GLU A 521 -10.55 29.12 16.72
N VAL A 522 -10.29 28.36 15.66
CA VAL A 522 -10.06 26.91 15.77
C VAL A 522 -8.70 26.60 16.41
N LEU A 523 -7.64 27.31 15.99
CA LEU A 523 -6.28 27.10 16.50
C LEU A 523 -6.12 27.55 17.96
N SER A 524 -6.75 28.66 18.36
CA SER A 524 -6.63 29.21 19.72
C SER A 524 -7.18 28.25 20.79
N LYS A 525 -8.20 27.44 20.45
CA LYS A 525 -8.74 26.38 21.33
C LYS A 525 -7.68 25.35 21.74
N ASP A 526 -6.69 25.13 20.87
CA ASP A 526 -5.60 24.19 21.12
C ASP A 526 -4.29 24.89 21.53
N GLY A 527 -4.32 26.21 21.73
CA GLY A 527 -3.16 27.01 22.14
C GLY A 527 -2.21 27.39 21.00
N PHE A 528 -2.67 27.32 19.75
CA PHE A 528 -1.89 27.73 18.58
C PHE A 528 -2.40 29.05 17.98
N THR A 529 -1.50 29.75 17.30
CA THR A 529 -1.82 30.74 16.27
C THR A 529 -1.09 30.35 14.99
N LEU A 530 -1.41 30.98 13.86
CA LEU A 530 -0.66 30.74 12.63
C LEU A 530 0.84 31.09 12.76
N ASP A 531 1.17 32.11 13.56
CA ASP A 531 2.56 32.54 13.79
C ASP A 531 3.31 31.65 14.77
N THR A 532 2.62 31.04 15.74
CA THR A 532 3.23 30.10 16.69
C THR A 532 3.21 28.65 16.21
N PHE A 533 2.59 28.38 15.05
CA PHE A 533 2.50 27.04 14.51
C PHE A 533 3.90 26.46 14.21
N PRO A 534 4.23 25.25 14.69
CA PRO A 534 5.54 24.66 14.46
C PRO A 534 5.85 24.51 12.96
N THR A 535 7.07 24.85 12.56
CA THR A 535 7.55 24.66 11.17
C THR A 535 8.09 23.25 10.92
N ARG A 536 8.54 22.56 11.98
CA ARG A 536 9.16 21.24 11.90
C ARG A 536 9.11 20.48 13.23
N ILE A 537 8.74 19.20 13.17
CA ILE A 537 8.81 18.26 14.30
C ILE A 537 9.37 16.92 13.77
N TYR A 538 10.34 16.30 14.46
CA TYR A 538 11.00 15.05 14.02
C TYR A 538 11.49 15.04 12.55
N ASN A 539 12.07 16.15 12.09
CA ASN A 539 12.47 16.35 10.68
C ASN A 539 11.34 16.31 9.65
N VAL A 540 10.08 16.25 10.08
CA VAL A 540 8.91 16.45 9.23
C VAL A 540 8.68 17.95 9.12
N ALA A 541 8.77 18.50 7.91
CA ALA A 541 8.39 19.87 7.64
C ALA A 541 6.86 19.97 7.64
N ILE A 542 6.33 21.02 8.28
CA ILE A 542 4.90 21.28 8.37
C ILE A 542 4.59 22.42 7.42
N THR A 543 4.13 22.08 6.22
CA THR A 543 3.86 23.02 5.14
C THR A 543 2.37 23.31 5.02
N GLY A 544 2.04 24.52 4.57
CA GLY A 544 0.67 24.95 4.31
C GLY A 544 0.28 24.59 2.88
N ASP A 545 0.03 23.29 2.64
CA ASP A 545 -0.41 22.83 1.32
C ASP A 545 -1.81 23.40 1.01
N GLN A 546 -2.07 23.58 -0.27
CA GLN A 546 -3.30 24.20 -0.74
C GLN A 546 -4.32 23.14 -1.12
N ARG A 547 -5.58 23.34 -0.72
CA ARG A 547 -6.64 22.36 -0.95
C ARG A 547 -7.91 23.04 -1.45
N LYS A 548 -8.42 22.57 -2.59
CA LYS A 548 -9.73 22.98 -3.12
C LYS A 548 -10.82 22.66 -2.11
N ILE A 549 -11.75 23.59 -1.90
CA ILE A 549 -12.84 23.41 -0.93
C ILE A 549 -13.93 22.45 -1.44
N VAL A 550 -14.08 22.37 -2.76
CA VAL A 550 -15.05 21.51 -3.44
C VAL A 550 -14.36 20.74 -4.55
N ILE A 551 -14.72 19.46 -4.69
CA ILE A 551 -14.31 18.63 -5.83
C ILE A 551 -15.50 18.49 -6.76
N GLN A 552 -15.29 18.86 -8.03
CA GLN A 552 -16.21 18.53 -9.09
C GLN A 552 -15.75 17.22 -9.77
N PRO A 553 -16.49 16.11 -9.61
CA PRO A 553 -16.16 14.86 -10.29
C PRO A 553 -16.32 15.01 -11.80
N LYS A 554 -15.45 14.35 -12.56
CA LYS A 554 -15.52 14.31 -14.03
C LYS A 554 -16.20 13.03 -14.50
N GLY A 555 -16.79 13.06 -15.71
CA GLY A 555 -17.36 11.88 -16.36
C GLY A 555 -18.42 11.18 -15.52
N VAL A 556 -19.29 11.96 -14.87
CA VAL A 556 -20.38 11.41 -14.03
C VAL A 556 -21.44 10.80 -14.93
N GLU A 557 -21.61 9.48 -14.81
CA GLU A 557 -22.66 8.68 -15.45
C GLU A 557 -23.37 7.91 -14.35
N TYR A 558 -24.70 7.79 -14.40
CA TYR A 558 -25.45 7.05 -13.39
C TYR A 558 -26.73 6.44 -13.96
N GLN A 559 -27.19 5.37 -13.32
CA GLN A 559 -28.40 4.64 -13.69
C GLN A 559 -29.05 4.00 -12.46
N ILE A 560 -30.38 4.06 -12.38
CA ILE A 560 -31.15 3.29 -11.40
C ILE A 560 -31.23 1.83 -11.86
N VAL A 561 -31.00 0.91 -10.93
CA VAL A 561 -30.99 -0.53 -11.18
C VAL A 561 -31.97 -1.24 -10.27
N HIS A 562 -32.68 -2.21 -10.83
CA HIS A 562 -33.70 -3.01 -10.14
C HIS A 562 -33.22 -4.44 -10.06
N TYR A 563 -33.10 -5.02 -8.87
CA TYR A 563 -32.43 -6.31 -8.65
C TYR A 563 -33.17 -7.20 -7.64
N GLY A 564 -33.09 -8.52 -7.82
CA GLY A 564 -33.80 -9.50 -6.98
C GLY A 564 -33.21 -9.74 -5.58
N ASN A 565 -31.90 -10.01 -5.47
CA ASN A 565 -31.22 -10.34 -4.21
C ASN A 565 -30.01 -9.43 -3.94
N VAL A 566 -29.79 -9.05 -2.69
CA VAL A 566 -28.64 -8.25 -2.21
C VAL A 566 -27.29 -8.94 -2.46
N GLY A 567 -27.24 -10.28 -2.38
CA GLY A 567 -26.03 -11.08 -2.57
C GLY A 567 -25.59 -11.28 -4.02
N GLN A 568 -26.37 -10.82 -5.01
CA GLN A 568 -26.04 -11.02 -6.42
C GLN A 568 -25.01 -9.99 -6.92
N ASP A 569 -24.04 -10.42 -7.72
CA ASP A 569 -23.13 -9.52 -8.41
C ASP A 569 -23.85 -8.76 -9.52
N LEU A 570 -23.91 -7.42 -9.41
CA LEU A 570 -24.54 -6.56 -10.42
C LEU A 570 -23.54 -6.04 -11.46
N LEU A 571 -22.25 -6.04 -11.12
CA LEU A 571 -21.18 -5.55 -11.97
C LEU A 571 -20.37 -6.68 -12.59
N ASP A 572 -20.00 -6.50 -13.85
CA ASP A 572 -18.99 -7.32 -14.51
C ASP A 572 -17.59 -7.04 -13.95
N GLU A 573 -16.57 -7.75 -14.43
CA GLU A 573 -15.19 -7.51 -13.99
C GLU A 573 -14.66 -6.12 -14.34
N ARG A 574 -15.30 -5.43 -15.29
CA ARG A 574 -14.99 -4.05 -15.69
C ARG A 574 -15.70 -3.03 -14.80
N GLY A 575 -16.75 -3.39 -14.06
CA GLY A 575 -17.53 -2.45 -13.26
C GLY A 575 -18.72 -1.85 -14.00
N TYR A 576 -19.13 -2.45 -15.12
CA TYR A 576 -20.37 -2.11 -15.81
C TYR A 576 -21.48 -3.08 -15.42
N LEU A 577 -22.72 -2.63 -15.56
CA LEU A 577 -23.88 -3.46 -15.27
C LEU A 577 -23.88 -4.70 -16.17
N ARG A 578 -24.06 -5.86 -15.53
CA ARG A 578 -24.22 -7.12 -16.24
C ARG A 578 -25.54 -7.12 -17.01
N SER A 579 -25.61 -7.85 -18.12
CA SER A 579 -26.87 -8.06 -18.85
C SER A 579 -27.70 -9.23 -18.29
N ASP A 580 -27.09 -10.08 -17.46
CA ASP A 580 -27.65 -11.36 -17.01
C ASP A 580 -28.02 -11.42 -15.52
N TYR A 581 -28.05 -10.28 -14.81
CA TYR A 581 -28.50 -10.26 -13.41
C TYR A 581 -30.02 -10.37 -13.30
N GLN A 582 -30.51 -10.88 -12.16
CA GLN A 582 -31.93 -11.05 -11.92
C GLN A 582 -32.54 -9.73 -11.47
N SER A 583 -33.48 -9.20 -12.25
CA SER A 583 -34.25 -8.02 -11.86
C SER A 583 -35.28 -8.38 -10.78
N GLY A 584 -35.66 -7.39 -9.96
CA GLY A 584 -36.60 -7.54 -8.87
C GLY A 584 -36.91 -6.19 -8.22
N ASP A 585 -37.56 -6.21 -7.05
CA ASP A 585 -38.14 -5.00 -6.45
C ASP A 585 -37.13 -4.13 -5.71
N ARG A 586 -35.92 -4.63 -5.43
CA ARG A 586 -34.88 -3.86 -4.73
C ARG A 586 -34.23 -2.87 -5.68
N ILE A 587 -33.93 -1.68 -5.16
CA ILE A 587 -33.44 -0.56 -5.96
C ILE A 587 -31.99 -0.26 -5.59
N GLY A 588 -31.16 -0.02 -6.60
CA GLY A 588 -29.79 0.45 -6.44
C GLY A 588 -29.48 1.60 -7.39
N LEU A 589 -28.34 2.25 -7.13
CA LEU A 589 -27.74 3.25 -8.01
C LEU A 589 -26.40 2.72 -8.52
N TRP A 590 -26.29 2.52 -9.83
CA TRP A 590 -25.00 2.45 -10.49
C TRP A 590 -24.50 3.85 -10.78
N ILE A 591 -23.26 4.15 -10.41
CA ILE A 591 -22.63 5.42 -10.68
C ILE A 591 -21.16 5.24 -11.07
N LYS A 592 -20.75 5.93 -12.13
CA LYS A 592 -19.38 6.06 -12.61
C LYS A 592 -18.95 7.52 -12.53
N PHE A 593 -17.74 7.77 -12.05
CA PHE A 593 -17.18 9.12 -11.94
C PHE A 593 -15.66 9.08 -11.78
N GLN A 594 -14.99 10.19 -12.08
CA GLN A 594 -13.54 10.34 -11.94
C GLN A 594 -13.20 11.41 -10.90
N LEU A 595 -12.25 11.10 -10.03
CA LEU A 595 -11.72 12.03 -9.03
C LEU A 595 -10.23 12.27 -9.22
N GLU A 596 -9.81 13.52 -9.02
CA GLU A 596 -8.39 13.88 -8.94
C GLU A 596 -7.70 13.26 -7.70
N PRO A 597 -6.36 13.24 -7.62
CA PRO A 597 -5.65 12.69 -6.47
C PRO A 597 -6.00 13.47 -5.21
N SER A 598 -5.91 12.82 -4.04
CA SER A 598 -6.19 13.44 -2.73
C SER A 598 -7.67 13.86 -2.50
N ALA A 599 -8.59 13.42 -3.37
CA ALA A 599 -10.03 13.46 -3.17
C ALA A 599 -10.55 12.09 -2.66
N TYR A 600 -11.57 12.13 -1.79
CA TYR A 600 -12.13 10.93 -1.15
C TYR A 600 -13.50 10.58 -1.74
N ALA A 601 -13.64 9.38 -2.31
CA ALA A 601 -14.93 8.90 -2.83
C ALA A 601 -15.99 8.75 -1.73
N THR A 602 -15.60 8.46 -0.49
CA THR A 602 -16.56 8.41 0.63
C THR A 602 -17.22 9.75 0.90
N MET A 603 -16.54 10.88 0.65
CA MET A 603 -17.16 12.20 0.79
C MET A 603 -18.16 12.50 -0.34
N LEU A 604 -17.96 11.90 -1.53
CA LEU A 604 -18.96 11.92 -2.59
C LEU A 604 -20.19 11.09 -2.21
N PHE A 605 -20.02 9.89 -1.65
CA PHE A 605 -21.17 9.08 -1.18
C PHE A 605 -21.92 9.76 -0.05
N ARG A 606 -21.20 10.41 0.86
CA ARG A 606 -21.79 11.24 1.91
C ARG A 606 -22.68 12.32 1.28
N GLU A 607 -22.19 13.03 0.26
CA GLU A 607 -22.98 14.03 -0.47
C GLU A 607 -24.15 13.41 -1.23
N LEU A 608 -24.02 12.20 -1.79
CA LEU A 608 -25.12 11.51 -2.48
C LEU A 608 -26.24 11.08 -1.52
N LEU A 609 -25.87 10.52 -0.37
CA LEU A 609 -26.82 9.90 0.56
C LEU A 609 -27.30 10.85 1.66
N LYS A 610 -26.64 12.00 1.81
CA LYS A 610 -26.87 12.95 2.93
C LYS A 610 -26.85 12.25 4.28
N MET A 611 -25.98 11.26 4.41
CA MET A 611 -25.80 10.48 5.63
C MET A 611 -24.31 10.32 5.92
N PRO A 612 -23.91 10.19 7.19
CA PRO A 612 -22.55 9.85 7.55
C PRO A 612 -22.12 8.53 6.89
N THR A 613 -20.89 8.49 6.40
CA THR A 613 -20.30 7.29 5.78
C THR A 613 -19.43 6.49 6.74
N ASP A 614 -19.59 6.74 8.05
CA ASP A 614 -18.89 5.98 9.07
C ASP A 614 -19.35 4.51 9.08
N LEU A 615 -18.45 3.66 9.55
CA LEU A 615 -18.62 2.21 9.47
C LEU A 615 -19.76 1.72 10.38
N ASP A 616 -20.12 2.46 11.44
CA ASP A 616 -21.18 2.04 12.34
C ASP A 616 -22.54 2.30 11.71
N CYS A 617 -22.72 3.46 11.07
CA CYS A 617 -23.91 3.74 10.27
C CYS A 617 -24.13 2.68 9.17
N GLN A 618 -23.08 2.34 8.41
CA GLN A 618 -23.19 1.32 7.37
C GLN A 618 -23.42 -0.10 7.92
N LYS A 619 -22.90 -0.41 9.11
CA LYS A 619 -23.17 -1.69 9.79
C LYS A 619 -24.61 -1.78 10.27
N GLN A 620 -25.11 -0.73 10.92
CA GLN A 620 -26.47 -0.66 11.40
C GLN A 620 -27.46 -0.87 10.25
N LEU A 621 -27.27 -0.17 9.12
CA LEU A 621 -28.11 -0.39 7.93
C LEU A 621 -28.03 -1.84 7.42
N THR A 622 -26.85 -2.45 7.47
CA THR A 622 -26.68 -3.84 7.05
C THR A 622 -27.40 -4.80 8.00
N GLU A 623 -27.41 -4.52 9.30
CA GLU A 623 -28.10 -5.31 10.33
C GLU A 623 -29.62 -5.14 10.23
N GLU A 624 -30.12 -3.91 10.17
CA GLU A 624 -31.54 -3.60 9.95
C GLU A 624 -32.09 -4.27 8.67
N MET A 625 -31.27 -4.35 7.63
CA MET A 625 -31.67 -5.02 6.39
C MET A 625 -31.64 -6.54 6.49
N LYS A 626 -30.73 -7.12 7.29
CA LYS A 626 -30.75 -8.56 7.57
C LYS A 626 -31.97 -8.95 8.38
N GLU A 627 -32.32 -8.16 9.39
CA GLU A 627 -33.54 -8.38 10.18
C GLU A 627 -34.78 -8.34 9.29
N LYS A 628 -34.89 -7.34 8.40
CA LYS A 628 -35.97 -7.29 7.40
C LYS A 628 -36.01 -8.49 6.46
N MET A 629 -34.85 -9.02 6.06
CA MET A 629 -34.79 -10.21 5.22
C MET A 629 -35.25 -11.47 5.96
N GLU A 630 -34.86 -11.62 7.23
CA GLU A 630 -35.32 -12.73 8.08
C GLU A 630 -36.83 -12.65 8.33
N GLU A 631 -37.39 -11.44 8.43
CA GLU A 631 -38.83 -11.19 8.51
C GLU A 631 -39.57 -11.46 7.18
N GLU A 632 -38.95 -11.20 6.02
CA GLU A 632 -39.53 -11.49 4.69
C GLU A 632 -39.49 -12.99 4.31
N GLU A 633 -38.58 -13.77 4.90
CA GLU A 633 -38.47 -15.23 4.72
C GLU A 633 -39.38 -16.04 5.68
N HIS A 634 -40.05 -15.40 6.63
CA HIS A 634 -41.03 -15.98 7.55
C HIS A 634 -42.47 -15.59 7.17
#